data_AF-A0A844T2I0-F1
#
_entry.id   AF-A0A844T2I0-F1
#
_cell.length_a   1.000
_cell.length_b   1.000
_cell.length_c   1.000
_cell.angle_alpha   90.00
_cell.angle_beta   90.00
_cell.angle_gamma   90.00
#
_symmetry.space_group_name_H-M   'P 1'
#
loop_
_entity.id
_entity.type
_entity.pdbx_description
1 polymer ?
#
loop_
_entity_poly.entity_id
_entity_poly.type
_entity_poly.pdbx_seq_one_letter_code
_entity_poly.pdbx_strand_id
1 'polypeptide(L)'
;MAIITWAGATSNDWTTAANWSPPTVPQSSDTALIPPGTSRAPTISALGVSCAMILGKAESGSVTLNVAAAFGATPMMICGKGGTSALDVTLSIQQVCTFSGQIRITAPGSTVTMTAAPDTAFTFAEEAFVLVAPGSTLDLAAGCFNTAGLFEIAGAVSIASDVTVQGNGLLAIENGGQLAISGIVQQGQQIAFADGTGCITLNNPAAFQGTIGFAAVTDVVGGLISLPGLSAQSITLTPQAGSETVFVMTIFGTGGATTLHVNLLDEQELTAMQNPGWTADDFAVINTPGSGTIVTYVPQGTLSLQQSLPIALVAPAGTPVPLSTIFQNAFGTQEPGFYSITLQTRTMPPNTPTDQKYWCSPNVAPVWLDIDGMAITKKTIDVSDISAYSLRTGNNILFPAQFMAQITPPGSPAAATVTYSIWAADPSVVQGTPGTPQPGDVVLAAQAMNATYPGVPNTNLCNWIADCVAAAAGVPMPLPNTLYTPRNNVDGGFWRIAYRGDGKTPYADWGVELLAGDIVRLEWQNQKYGSSGPVVGHTTTILLPPIPPIPPIPFGLKMLVYDNAAEGPVSGDSVIGIHTDAYWLASNPASITIYRLDPKGQYLIYGSPLGEIIQGSIFNNLIIPGGGADIITAGPGKNEIQGTKTQLAAITVTDFHAGDVFNFTDLDPNTAKVGFNAGVLAVLDNGTQVAAIALPGLAAGTSFAVSSNGNQPPNPVGTMISIYPAS
;
A
#
# COMPACT_ATOMS: atom_id res chain seq x y z
N MET A 1 22.08 12.13 26.93
CA MET A 1 22.24 11.40 25.68
C MET A 1 23.39 12.00 24.91
N ALA A 2 24.55 11.35 24.95
CA ALA A 2 25.73 11.77 24.20
C ALA A 2 26.08 10.75 23.11
N ILE A 3 26.73 11.19 22.03
CA ILE A 3 27.36 10.30 21.06
C ILE A 3 28.80 10.07 21.51
N ILE A 4 29.15 8.81 21.76
CA ILE A 4 30.46 8.40 22.24
C ILE A 4 31.13 7.57 21.14
N THR A 5 32.26 8.04 20.61
CA THR A 5 32.87 7.48 19.39
C THR A 5 33.98 6.50 19.73
N TRP A 6 33.97 5.32 19.11
CA TRP A 6 35.06 4.35 19.20
C TRP A 6 36.29 4.86 18.46
N ALA A 7 37.37 5.08 19.19
CA ALA A 7 38.69 5.43 18.67
C ALA A 7 39.61 4.20 18.57
N GLY A 8 39.37 3.15 19.37
CA GLY A 8 40.18 1.93 19.37
C GLY A 8 41.65 2.15 19.73
N ALA A 9 41.95 3.20 20.51
CA ALA A 9 43.33 3.65 20.75
C ALA A 9 44.15 2.70 21.64
N THR A 10 43.51 1.93 22.53
CA THR A 10 44.19 1.21 23.64
C THR A 10 44.06 -0.32 23.55
N SER A 11 42.94 -0.87 23.10
CA SER A 11 42.66 -2.31 22.98
C SER A 11 41.44 -2.54 22.06
N ASN A 12 41.02 -3.79 21.87
CA ASN A 12 39.74 -4.14 21.24
C ASN A 12 38.59 -4.26 22.26
N ASP A 13 38.85 -4.21 23.56
CA ASP A 13 37.84 -4.43 24.60
C ASP A 13 36.86 -3.25 24.70
N TRP A 14 35.57 -3.53 24.46
CA TRP A 14 34.47 -2.57 24.55
C TRP A 14 34.46 -1.78 25.86
N THR A 15 34.84 -2.43 26.97
CA THR A 15 34.75 -1.87 28.33
C THR A 15 35.92 -0.95 28.69
N THR A 16 36.95 -0.85 27.83
CA THR A 16 38.09 0.03 28.08
C THR A 16 37.74 1.47 27.71
N ALA A 17 37.50 2.33 28.72
CA ALA A 17 37.14 3.75 28.54
C ALA A 17 38.09 4.53 27.61
N ALA A 18 39.38 4.22 27.62
CA ALA A 18 40.40 4.85 26.77
C ALA A 18 40.29 4.50 25.27
N ASN A 19 39.40 3.56 24.88
CA ASN A 19 39.05 3.30 23.48
C ASN A 19 37.97 4.23 22.95
N TRP A 20 37.35 5.04 23.81
CA TRP A 20 36.24 5.92 23.46
C TRP A 20 36.64 7.39 23.45
N SER A 21 35.92 8.21 22.69
CA SER A 21 36.05 9.66 22.67
C SER A 21 34.66 10.31 22.84
N PRO A 22 34.40 11.03 23.94
CA PRO A 22 35.27 11.21 25.12
C PRO A 22 35.58 9.87 25.84
N PRO A 23 36.64 9.79 26.68
CA PRO A 23 37.14 8.53 27.26
C PRO A 23 36.23 7.99 28.37
N THR A 24 35.04 7.57 27.98
CA THR A 24 34.00 6.97 28.82
C THR A 24 33.34 5.83 28.07
N VAL A 25 32.99 4.75 28.77
CA VAL A 25 32.23 3.66 28.16
C VAL A 25 30.77 4.12 27.97
N PRO A 26 30.18 3.96 26.77
CA PRO A 26 28.79 4.33 26.51
C PRO A 26 27.82 3.71 27.53
N GLN A 27 26.93 4.53 28.10
CA GLN A 27 25.87 4.08 29.01
C GLN A 27 24.54 3.91 28.25
N SER A 28 23.51 3.35 28.90
CA SER A 28 22.23 3.04 28.25
C SER A 28 21.53 4.24 27.59
N SER A 29 21.74 5.45 28.10
CA SER A 29 21.20 6.69 27.52
C SER A 29 22.03 7.28 26.38
N ASP A 30 23.16 6.67 26.02
CA ASP A 30 24.10 7.16 25.02
C ASP A 30 23.95 6.44 23.68
N THR A 31 24.66 6.93 22.68
CA THR A 31 24.82 6.27 21.38
C THR A 31 26.29 6.01 21.12
N ALA A 32 26.67 4.74 20.95
CA ALA A 32 28.01 4.35 20.55
C ALA A 32 28.16 4.48 19.04
N LEU A 33 29.14 5.26 18.58
CA LEU A 33 29.48 5.41 17.16
C LEU A 33 30.77 4.64 16.85
N ILE A 34 30.73 3.67 15.94
CA ILE A 34 31.91 2.93 15.47
C ILE A 34 32.19 3.36 14.01
N PRO A 35 33.16 4.27 13.79
CA PRO A 35 33.47 4.73 12.44
C PRO A 35 34.26 3.68 11.64
N PRO A 36 34.28 3.77 10.30
CA PRO A 36 35.12 2.92 9.47
C PRO A 36 36.62 3.18 9.73
N GLY A 37 37.46 2.19 9.42
CA GLY A 37 38.92 2.34 9.44
C GLY A 37 39.57 2.40 10.83
N THR A 38 38.86 1.97 11.88
CA THR A 38 39.43 1.88 13.22
C THR A 38 40.54 0.83 13.27
N SER A 39 41.71 1.15 13.86
CA SER A 39 42.86 0.25 13.91
C SER A 39 42.64 -0.99 14.77
N ARG A 40 41.69 -0.93 15.70
CA ARG A 40 41.28 -2.04 16.59
C ARG A 40 39.76 -2.13 16.60
N ALA A 41 39.22 -3.13 15.94
CA ALA A 41 37.79 -3.40 15.93
C ALA A 41 37.28 -3.71 17.35
N PRO A 42 36.14 -3.15 17.79
CA PRO A 42 35.58 -3.45 19.09
C PRO A 42 35.19 -4.93 19.24
N THR A 43 35.40 -5.46 20.44
CA THR A 43 34.99 -6.78 20.91
C THR A 43 34.14 -6.63 22.16
N ILE A 44 32.88 -7.05 22.06
CA ILE A 44 31.95 -7.12 23.18
C ILE A 44 32.15 -8.48 23.87
N SER A 45 32.95 -8.50 24.93
CA SER A 45 33.34 -9.72 25.67
C SER A 45 32.59 -9.92 27.00
N ALA A 46 31.78 -8.94 27.43
CA ALA A 46 31.00 -9.00 28.66
C ALA A 46 29.53 -8.62 28.41
N LEU A 47 28.63 -9.24 29.17
CA LEU A 47 27.19 -8.93 29.18
C LEU A 47 26.99 -7.46 29.58
N GLY A 48 26.20 -6.70 28.81
CA GLY A 48 25.71 -5.39 29.27
C GLY A 48 25.73 -4.22 28.28
N VAL A 49 25.93 -4.43 26.97
CA VAL A 49 25.69 -3.35 26.01
C VAL A 49 24.20 -3.01 26.03
N SER A 50 23.89 -1.82 26.53
CA SER A 50 22.53 -1.30 26.74
C SER A 50 22.31 0.06 26.06
N CYS A 51 23.29 0.53 25.29
CA CYS A 51 23.22 1.77 24.52
C CYS A 51 22.81 1.50 23.06
N ALA A 52 22.30 2.54 22.39
CA ALA A 52 22.13 2.50 20.93
C ALA A 52 23.50 2.43 20.24
N MET A 53 23.57 1.84 19.04
CA MET A 53 24.80 1.74 18.26
C MET A 53 24.63 2.29 16.85
N ILE A 54 25.64 2.98 16.34
CA ILE A 54 25.79 3.37 14.94
C ILE A 54 27.07 2.74 14.41
N LEU A 55 26.95 1.88 13.39
CA LEU A 55 28.09 1.31 12.67
C LEU A 55 28.26 2.08 11.35
N GLY A 56 29.40 2.76 11.20
CA GLY A 56 29.71 3.59 10.03
C GLY A 56 29.66 5.10 10.31
N LYS A 57 29.94 5.88 9.26
CA LYS A 57 29.82 7.35 9.21
C LYS A 57 29.55 7.76 7.74
N ALA A 58 29.56 9.06 7.42
CA ALA A 58 29.43 9.60 6.06
C ALA A 58 30.56 9.22 5.06
N GLU A 59 31.45 8.30 5.43
CA GLU A 59 32.65 7.94 4.68
C GLU A 59 32.57 6.47 4.27
N SER A 60 33.13 6.12 3.09
CA SER A 60 33.30 4.72 2.68
C SER A 60 34.33 4.01 3.55
N GLY A 61 34.20 2.71 3.70
CA GLY A 61 35.20 1.87 4.34
C GLY A 61 34.59 0.62 4.95
N SER A 62 35.34 -0.01 5.84
CA SER A 62 34.88 -1.20 6.56
C SER A 62 34.78 -0.97 8.06
N VAL A 63 33.75 -1.56 8.67
CA VAL A 63 33.53 -1.61 10.12
C VAL A 63 33.43 -3.07 10.53
N THR A 64 34.12 -3.47 11.59
CA THR A 64 33.97 -4.80 12.17
C THR A 64 33.57 -4.68 13.62
N LEU A 65 32.55 -5.44 14.03
CA LEU A 65 32.14 -5.61 15.42
C LEU A 65 32.22 -7.09 15.77
N ASN A 66 33.01 -7.42 16.79
CA ASN A 66 33.10 -8.78 17.31
C ASN A 66 32.19 -8.91 18.54
N VAL A 67 31.35 -9.94 18.55
CA VAL A 67 30.39 -10.20 19.63
C VAL A 67 30.71 -11.54 20.25
N ALA A 68 31.25 -11.52 21.47
CA ALA A 68 31.62 -12.71 22.24
C ALA A 68 30.75 -12.91 23.49
N ALA A 69 29.72 -12.08 23.68
CA ALA A 69 28.73 -12.17 24.75
C ALA A 69 27.36 -11.67 24.27
N ALA A 70 26.28 -11.99 24.97
CA ALA A 70 24.95 -11.47 24.63
C ALA A 70 24.88 -9.94 24.75
N PHE A 71 24.20 -9.29 23.81
CA PHE A 71 23.96 -7.84 23.81
C PHE A 71 22.46 -7.54 23.93
N GLY A 72 22.11 -6.53 24.72
CA GLY A 72 20.73 -6.28 25.15
C GLY A 72 19.81 -5.76 24.05
N ALA A 73 18.55 -5.52 24.41
CA ALA A 73 17.51 -4.92 23.57
C ALA A 73 17.84 -3.46 23.22
N THR A 74 18.74 -3.23 22.26
CA THR A 74 19.11 -1.87 21.83
C THR A 74 19.02 -1.71 20.32
N PRO A 75 18.68 -0.51 19.82
CA PRO A 75 18.70 -0.24 18.39
C PRO A 75 20.16 -0.15 17.90
N MET A 76 20.43 -0.86 16.81
CA MET A 76 21.66 -0.81 16.02
C MET A 76 21.31 -0.23 14.64
N MET A 77 21.89 0.92 14.34
CA MET A 77 21.74 1.59 13.06
C MET A 77 23.01 1.37 12.23
N ILE A 78 22.85 0.89 11.00
CA ILE A 78 23.93 0.74 10.04
C ILE A 78 23.75 1.84 9.00
N CYS A 79 24.57 2.89 9.12
CA CYS A 79 24.45 4.11 8.32
C CYS A 79 25.76 4.44 7.62
N GLY A 80 25.71 4.46 6.29
CA GLY A 80 26.49 5.37 5.44
C GLY A 80 25.61 6.58 5.11
N LYS A 81 26.13 7.81 5.15
CA LYS A 81 25.36 8.95 4.61
C LYS A 81 25.07 8.65 3.14
N GLY A 82 23.83 8.92 2.68
CA GLY A 82 23.32 8.68 1.33
C GLY A 82 24.09 9.36 0.19
N GLY A 83 25.36 9.01 0.04
CA GLY A 83 26.22 9.24 -1.11
C GLY A 83 26.67 7.90 -1.67
N THR A 84 27.21 7.92 -2.88
CA THR A 84 27.54 6.76 -3.74
C THR A 84 28.66 5.84 -3.23
N SER A 85 28.99 5.86 -1.94
CA SER A 85 30.18 5.20 -1.39
C SER A 85 29.76 4.00 -0.53
N ALA A 86 30.10 2.78 -0.96
CA ALA A 86 29.79 1.54 -0.26
C ALA A 86 30.42 1.51 1.15
N LEU A 87 29.64 1.01 2.13
CA LEU A 87 30.08 0.71 3.49
C LEU A 87 29.96 -0.80 3.69
N ASP A 88 31.06 -1.44 4.11
CA ASP A 88 31.08 -2.87 4.42
C ASP A 88 31.11 -3.07 5.94
N VAL A 89 30.05 -3.64 6.50
CA VAL A 89 29.97 -3.93 7.94
C VAL A 89 30.07 -5.42 8.16
N THR A 90 30.96 -5.85 9.05
CA THR A 90 31.06 -7.24 9.48
C THR A 90 30.64 -7.37 10.95
N LEU A 91 29.62 -8.19 11.20
CA LEU A 91 29.24 -8.65 12.53
C LEU A 91 29.76 -10.08 12.71
N SER A 92 30.76 -10.25 13.58
CA SER A 92 31.36 -11.56 13.87
C SER A 92 30.91 -12.06 15.23
N ILE A 93 30.04 -13.07 15.23
CA ILE A 93 29.48 -13.70 16.42
C ILE A 93 30.37 -14.87 16.83
N GLN A 94 31.07 -14.72 17.94
CA GLN A 94 32.11 -15.64 18.41
C GLN A 94 31.60 -16.64 19.46
N GLN A 95 30.44 -16.36 20.07
CA GLN A 95 29.79 -17.21 21.06
C GLN A 95 28.27 -17.17 20.84
N VAL A 96 27.54 -18.08 21.49
CA VAL A 96 26.07 -18.06 21.48
C VAL A 96 25.58 -16.70 21.99
N CYS A 97 24.75 -16.06 21.18
CA CYS A 97 24.28 -14.71 21.44
C CYS A 97 22.78 -14.61 21.13
N THR A 98 22.06 -13.81 21.92
CA THR A 98 20.67 -13.44 21.66
C THR A 98 20.59 -11.93 21.46
N PHE A 99 19.80 -11.50 20.48
CA PHE A 99 19.47 -10.12 20.19
C PHE A 99 17.95 -9.95 20.20
N SER A 100 17.47 -8.87 20.82
CA SER A 100 16.05 -8.55 20.94
C SER A 100 15.78 -7.06 20.67
N GLY A 101 16.63 -6.42 19.86
CA GLY A 101 16.53 -5.02 19.48
C GLY A 101 16.19 -4.83 18.00
N GLN A 102 16.57 -3.68 17.44
CA GLN A 102 16.36 -3.38 16.01
C GLN A 102 17.70 -3.26 15.28
N ILE A 103 17.85 -3.89 14.11
CA ILE A 103 18.94 -3.63 13.17
C ILE A 103 18.35 -2.91 11.95
N ARG A 104 18.85 -1.72 11.62
CA ARG A 104 18.41 -0.99 10.42
C ARG A 104 19.56 -0.80 9.45
N ILE A 105 19.45 -1.39 8.26
CA ILE A 105 20.42 -1.30 7.17
C ILE A 105 19.84 -0.38 6.10
N THR A 106 20.17 0.91 6.17
CA THR A 106 19.48 1.95 5.38
C THR A 106 20.36 2.66 4.36
N ALA A 107 21.60 2.20 4.17
CA ALA A 107 22.58 2.88 3.33
C ALA A 107 22.67 2.20 1.96
N PRO A 108 22.19 2.83 0.86
CA PRO A 108 22.27 2.24 -0.46
C PRO A 108 23.72 1.91 -0.84
N GLY A 109 23.94 0.72 -1.39
CA GLY A 109 25.25 0.17 -1.74
C GLY A 109 26.05 -0.37 -0.56
N SER A 110 25.52 -0.34 0.67
CA SER A 110 26.17 -0.99 1.83
C SER A 110 25.92 -2.50 1.84
N THR A 111 26.91 -3.22 2.35
CA THR A 111 26.82 -4.66 2.61
C THR A 111 27.07 -4.92 4.09
N VAL A 112 26.16 -5.64 4.73
CA VAL A 112 26.33 -6.13 6.10
C VAL A 112 26.55 -7.63 6.03
N THR A 113 27.72 -8.09 6.43
CA THR A 113 28.06 -9.50 6.53
C THR A 113 27.96 -9.96 7.97
N MET A 114 27.12 -10.96 8.24
CA MET A 114 27.04 -11.63 9.52
C MET A 114 27.67 -13.02 9.44
N THR A 115 28.56 -13.32 10.38
CA THR A 115 29.15 -14.66 10.53
C THR A 115 28.98 -15.13 11.97
N ALA A 116 28.53 -16.38 12.15
CA ALA A 116 28.56 -17.06 13.43
C ALA A 116 29.63 -18.15 13.40
N ALA A 117 30.46 -18.20 14.44
CA ALA A 117 31.51 -19.20 14.58
C ALA A 117 30.91 -20.62 14.59
N PRO A 118 31.69 -21.67 14.22
CA PRO A 118 31.26 -23.05 14.32
C PRO A 118 30.72 -23.38 15.72
N ASP A 119 29.65 -24.18 15.78
CA ASP A 119 28.97 -24.58 17.02
C ASP A 119 28.38 -23.42 17.86
N THR A 120 28.26 -22.23 17.27
CA THR A 120 27.56 -21.09 17.86
C THR A 120 26.29 -20.77 17.09
N ALA A 121 25.35 -20.09 17.75
CA ALA A 121 24.13 -19.59 17.12
C ALA A 121 23.93 -18.12 17.47
N PHE A 122 23.57 -17.34 16.46
CA PHE A 122 23.04 -16.00 16.67
C PHE A 122 21.52 -16.05 16.67
N THR A 123 20.91 -15.77 17.82
CA THR A 123 19.47 -15.83 18.03
C THR A 123 18.86 -14.44 17.96
N PHE A 124 17.92 -14.23 17.05
CA PHE A 124 17.02 -13.09 17.01
C PHE A 124 15.75 -13.49 17.78
N ALA A 125 15.50 -12.88 18.94
CA ALA A 125 14.32 -13.12 19.75
C ALA A 125 13.03 -12.64 19.05
N GLU A 126 11.87 -12.96 19.61
CA GLU A 126 10.55 -12.58 19.04
C GLU A 126 10.41 -11.07 18.81
N GLU A 127 10.97 -10.25 19.71
CA GLU A 127 10.93 -8.78 19.58
C GLU A 127 12.04 -8.21 18.69
N ALA A 128 12.92 -9.06 18.14
CA ALA A 128 13.97 -8.61 17.24
C ALA A 128 13.37 -8.16 15.90
N PHE A 129 13.87 -7.04 15.39
CA PHE A 129 13.49 -6.50 14.09
C PHE A 129 14.73 -6.20 13.25
N VAL A 130 14.75 -6.63 12.00
CA VAL A 130 15.84 -6.35 11.06
C VAL A 130 15.25 -5.74 9.80
N LEU A 131 15.61 -4.51 9.47
CA LEU A 131 15.24 -3.84 8.23
C LEU A 131 16.41 -3.83 7.26
N VAL A 132 16.20 -4.34 6.05
CA VAL A 132 17.10 -4.23 4.91
C VAL A 132 16.45 -3.31 3.89
N ALA A 133 16.85 -2.03 3.85
CA ALA A 133 16.23 -1.04 2.99
C ALA A 133 16.63 -1.21 1.51
N PRO A 134 15.86 -0.63 0.57
CA PRO A 134 16.17 -0.69 -0.86
C PRO A 134 17.62 -0.28 -1.18
N GLY A 135 18.27 -1.08 -2.03
CA GLY A 135 19.65 -0.87 -2.44
C GLY A 135 20.70 -1.26 -1.40
N SER A 136 20.33 -1.77 -0.22
CA SER A 136 21.27 -2.30 0.77
C SER A 136 21.30 -3.84 0.75
N THR A 137 22.38 -4.43 1.25
CA THR A 137 22.57 -5.89 1.29
C THR A 137 22.85 -6.41 2.69
N LEU A 138 22.27 -7.54 3.05
CA LEU A 138 22.61 -8.34 4.22
C LEU A 138 23.03 -9.76 3.79
N ASP A 139 24.26 -10.14 4.10
CA ASP A 139 24.81 -11.46 3.83
C ASP A 139 24.94 -12.25 5.13
N LEU A 140 24.13 -13.29 5.28
CA LEU A 140 24.38 -14.35 6.26
C LEU A 140 25.41 -15.28 5.63
N ALA A 141 26.65 -15.17 6.07
CA ALA A 141 27.79 -15.71 5.33
C ALA A 141 28.39 -17.00 5.90
N ALA A 142 28.14 -17.32 7.17
CA ALA A 142 28.53 -18.59 7.78
C ALA A 142 27.81 -18.82 9.13
N GLY A 143 27.53 -20.08 9.47
CA GLY A 143 27.08 -20.48 10.82
C GLY A 143 25.57 -20.66 10.99
N CYS A 144 25.09 -20.63 12.24
CA CYS A 144 23.68 -20.85 12.57
C CYS A 144 22.99 -19.56 13.01
N PHE A 145 21.83 -19.26 12.43
CA PHE A 145 20.98 -18.13 12.79
C PHE A 145 19.60 -18.65 13.20
N ASN A 146 19.22 -18.40 14.45
CA ASN A 146 17.92 -18.76 14.99
C ASN A 146 17.03 -17.51 14.98
N THR A 147 16.02 -17.46 14.13
CA THR A 147 15.13 -16.30 13.99
C THR A 147 13.77 -16.61 14.60
N ALA A 148 13.37 -15.81 15.58
CA ALA A 148 12.03 -15.78 16.13
C ALA A 148 11.33 -14.42 15.88
N GLY A 149 12.10 -13.38 15.53
CA GLY A 149 11.60 -12.04 15.20
C GLY A 149 11.33 -11.82 13.71
N LEU A 150 11.24 -10.55 13.32
CA LEU A 150 10.90 -10.10 11.96
C LEU A 150 12.12 -9.56 11.20
N PHE A 151 12.30 -10.02 9.98
CA PHE A 151 13.22 -9.47 8.99
C PHE A 151 12.39 -8.88 7.85
N GLU A 152 12.45 -7.56 7.66
CA GLU A 152 11.83 -6.82 6.57
C GLU A 152 12.87 -6.58 5.47
N ILE A 153 12.59 -7.10 4.28
CA ILE A 153 13.53 -7.21 3.17
C ILE A 153 13.00 -6.42 1.98
N ALA A 154 13.42 -5.16 1.89
CA ALA A 154 13.21 -4.30 0.73
C ALA A 154 14.48 -4.16 -0.15
N GLY A 155 15.65 -4.49 0.40
CA GLY A 155 16.93 -4.62 -0.29
C GLY A 155 17.23 -6.06 -0.70
N ALA A 156 18.48 -6.49 -0.53
CA ALA A 156 18.92 -7.85 -0.83
C ALA A 156 19.38 -8.58 0.43
N VAL A 157 18.98 -9.84 0.59
CA VAL A 157 19.48 -10.75 1.61
C VAL A 157 20.07 -11.99 0.93
N SER A 158 21.23 -12.45 1.37
CA SER A 158 21.80 -13.72 0.95
C SER A 158 22.04 -14.66 2.14
N ILE A 159 21.74 -15.95 1.93
CA ILE A 159 21.99 -17.04 2.87
C ILE A 159 22.97 -17.99 2.20
N ALA A 160 24.23 -17.95 2.64
CA ALA A 160 25.31 -18.74 2.08
C ALA A 160 25.12 -20.25 2.31
N SER A 161 25.84 -21.08 1.55
CA SER A 161 25.68 -22.55 1.54
C SER A 161 26.05 -23.24 2.86
N ASP A 162 26.88 -22.60 3.67
CA ASP A 162 27.32 -23.06 5.00
C ASP A 162 26.49 -22.43 6.14
N VAL A 163 25.36 -21.80 5.81
CA VAL A 163 24.43 -21.22 6.77
C VAL A 163 23.24 -22.13 7.02
N THR A 164 22.84 -22.22 8.29
CA THR A 164 21.54 -22.76 8.70
C THR A 164 20.69 -21.65 9.32
N VAL A 165 19.52 -21.40 8.74
CA VAL A 165 18.47 -20.56 9.32
C VAL A 165 17.39 -21.46 9.91
N GLN A 166 17.01 -21.21 11.16
CA GLN A 166 16.01 -21.98 11.90
C GLN A 166 15.19 -21.08 12.83
N GLY A 167 14.15 -21.62 13.45
CA GLY A 167 13.26 -20.89 14.36
C GLY A 167 11.86 -20.71 13.76
N ASN A 168 11.07 -19.83 14.38
CA ASN A 168 9.66 -19.57 14.02
C ASN A 168 9.42 -18.12 13.58
N GLY A 169 10.47 -17.38 13.27
CA GLY A 169 10.40 -15.99 12.86
C GLY A 169 9.89 -15.82 11.43
N LEU A 170 9.84 -14.55 11.00
CA LEU A 170 9.32 -14.14 9.70
C LEU A 170 10.40 -13.39 8.91
N LEU A 171 10.65 -13.83 7.67
CA LEU A 171 11.38 -13.05 6.66
C LEU A 171 10.35 -12.51 5.67
N ALA A 172 9.94 -11.26 5.85
CA ALA A 172 9.00 -10.56 4.99
C ALA A 172 9.75 -9.84 3.86
N ILE A 173 9.47 -10.22 2.61
CA ILE A 173 9.97 -9.60 1.39
C ILE A 173 8.92 -8.60 0.92
N GLU A 174 9.36 -7.38 0.65
CA GLU A 174 8.51 -6.28 0.20
C GLU A 174 9.27 -5.35 -0.73
N ASN A 175 8.59 -4.39 -1.36
CA ASN A 175 9.18 -3.30 -2.13
C ASN A 175 10.17 -3.73 -3.24
N GLY A 176 10.05 -4.95 -3.76
CA GLY A 176 10.92 -5.53 -4.78
C GLY A 176 12.17 -6.21 -4.22
N GLY A 177 12.20 -6.49 -2.91
CA GLY A 177 13.31 -7.13 -2.22
C GLY A 177 13.70 -8.49 -2.78
N GLN A 178 14.94 -8.88 -2.51
CA GLN A 178 15.54 -10.10 -3.04
C GLN A 178 16.09 -10.97 -1.91
N LEU A 179 15.78 -12.26 -1.94
CA LEU A 179 16.31 -13.25 -1.01
C LEU A 179 16.95 -14.40 -1.76
N ALA A 180 18.28 -14.54 -1.68
CA ALA A 180 19.02 -15.65 -2.29
C ALA A 180 19.38 -16.69 -1.22
N ILE A 181 19.00 -17.95 -1.43
CA ILE A 181 19.18 -19.04 -0.46
C ILE A 181 19.99 -20.16 -1.10
N SER A 182 21.20 -20.35 -0.59
CA SER A 182 22.07 -21.49 -0.90
C SER A 182 22.23 -22.46 0.28
N GLY A 183 21.97 -21.98 1.50
CA GLY A 183 22.06 -22.75 2.75
C GLY A 183 20.81 -23.55 3.10
N ILE A 184 20.72 -23.94 4.37
CA ILE A 184 19.61 -24.72 4.93
C ILE A 184 18.60 -23.77 5.58
N VAL A 185 17.32 -23.95 5.29
CA VAL A 185 16.21 -23.30 6.02
C VAL A 185 15.37 -24.39 6.65
N GLN A 186 15.31 -24.43 7.98
CA GLN A 186 14.60 -25.49 8.70
C GLN A 186 13.08 -25.28 8.74
N GLN A 187 12.36 -26.36 9.06
CA GLN A 187 10.94 -26.31 9.37
C GLN A 187 10.67 -25.35 10.53
N GLY A 188 9.55 -24.60 10.43
CA GLY A 188 9.17 -23.56 11.39
C GLY A 188 9.40 -22.15 10.84
N GLN A 189 10.41 -21.98 9.99
CA GLN A 189 10.71 -20.67 9.39
C GLN A 189 9.64 -20.28 8.36
N GLN A 190 9.11 -19.07 8.48
CA GLN A 190 8.24 -18.47 7.47
C GLN A 190 9.00 -17.42 6.66
N ILE A 191 8.82 -17.47 5.33
CA ILE A 191 9.22 -16.41 4.40
C ILE A 191 7.96 -15.93 3.73
N ALA A 192 7.67 -14.64 3.76
CA ALA A 192 6.45 -14.08 3.18
C ALA A 192 6.78 -13.10 2.07
N PHE A 193 6.08 -13.19 0.93
CA PHE A 193 5.92 -12.06 0.03
C PHE A 193 4.83 -11.17 0.60
N ALA A 194 5.21 -10.14 1.36
CA ALA A 194 4.29 -9.35 2.17
C ALA A 194 3.40 -8.43 1.33
N ASP A 195 3.94 -7.87 0.24
CA ASP A 195 3.20 -7.02 -0.70
C ASP A 195 3.08 -7.65 -2.10
N GLY A 196 3.42 -8.95 -2.21
CA GLY A 196 3.51 -9.66 -3.48
C GLY A 196 4.69 -9.25 -4.36
N THR A 197 5.48 -8.24 -4.00
CA THR A 197 6.64 -7.83 -4.79
C THR A 197 7.91 -8.55 -4.32
N GLY A 198 8.89 -8.70 -5.21
CA GLY A 198 10.20 -9.29 -4.87
C GLY A 198 10.41 -10.72 -5.37
N CYS A 199 11.57 -11.28 -5.00
CA CYS A 199 12.07 -12.53 -5.55
C CYS A 199 12.85 -13.36 -4.51
N ILE A 200 12.54 -14.65 -4.45
CA ILE A 200 13.35 -15.66 -3.76
C ILE A 200 14.11 -16.45 -4.82
N THR A 201 15.42 -16.63 -4.66
CA THR A 201 16.22 -17.57 -5.44
C THR A 201 16.64 -18.74 -4.57
N LEU A 202 16.18 -19.96 -4.88
CA LEU A 202 16.56 -21.18 -4.16
C LEU A 202 17.59 -21.97 -4.97
N ASN A 203 18.86 -21.85 -4.61
CA ASN A 203 19.96 -22.58 -5.26
C ASN A 203 20.04 -24.06 -4.82
N ASN A 204 19.48 -24.38 -3.65
CA ASN A 204 19.37 -25.75 -3.14
C ASN A 204 17.97 -26.02 -2.57
N PRO A 205 16.95 -26.22 -3.42
CA PRO A 205 15.57 -26.40 -2.96
C PRO A 205 15.39 -27.60 -2.01
N ALA A 206 16.21 -28.64 -2.11
CA ALA A 206 16.14 -29.80 -1.23
C ALA A 206 16.56 -29.51 0.22
N ALA A 207 17.33 -28.43 0.45
CA ALA A 207 17.71 -27.96 1.78
C ALA A 207 16.70 -26.98 2.40
N PHE A 208 15.62 -26.65 1.68
CA PHE A 208 14.56 -25.77 2.14
C PHE A 208 13.40 -26.57 2.74
N GLN A 209 13.15 -26.38 4.03
CA GLN A 209 12.05 -27.01 4.78
C GLN A 209 11.11 -25.99 5.43
N GLY A 210 11.37 -24.69 5.24
CA GLY A 210 10.50 -23.60 5.67
C GLY A 210 9.18 -23.53 4.87
N THR A 211 8.35 -22.54 5.16
CA THR A 211 7.11 -22.25 4.42
C THR A 211 7.22 -20.92 3.70
N ILE A 212 6.86 -20.89 2.41
CA ILE A 212 6.78 -19.67 1.61
C ILE A 212 5.33 -19.21 1.57
N GLY A 213 5.04 -18.03 2.10
CA GLY A 213 3.72 -17.44 2.13
C GLY A 213 3.53 -16.35 1.10
N PHE A 214 2.35 -16.34 0.51
CA PHE A 214 1.90 -15.30 -0.43
C PHE A 214 0.78 -14.51 0.24
N ALA A 215 0.95 -13.19 0.37
CA ALA A 215 -0.16 -12.34 0.82
C ALA A 215 -1.31 -12.45 -0.18
N ALA A 216 -2.55 -12.54 0.31
CA ALA A 216 -3.76 -12.62 -0.51
C ALA A 216 -4.14 -11.27 -1.12
N VAL A 217 -3.19 -10.65 -1.80
CA VAL A 217 -3.35 -9.41 -2.53
C VAL A 217 -3.90 -9.78 -3.90
N THR A 218 -5.21 -9.63 -4.09
CA THR A 218 -5.91 -10.14 -5.29
C THR A 218 -5.54 -9.40 -6.58
N ASP A 219 -4.83 -8.28 -6.48
CA ASP A 219 -4.44 -7.37 -7.56
C ASP A 219 -2.93 -7.33 -7.83
N VAL A 220 -2.11 -8.07 -7.05
CA VAL A 220 -0.67 -8.18 -7.29
C VAL A 220 -0.31 -9.56 -7.83
N VAL A 221 -0.07 -9.64 -9.14
CA VAL A 221 0.71 -10.73 -9.71
C VAL A 221 2.14 -10.60 -9.20
N GLY A 222 2.65 -11.62 -8.53
CA GLY A 222 3.82 -11.42 -7.70
C GLY A 222 4.42 -12.67 -7.07
N GLY A 223 5.36 -12.46 -6.17
CA GLY A 223 6.07 -13.52 -5.46
C GLY A 223 6.84 -14.44 -6.40
N LEU A 224 8.01 -14.00 -6.82
CA LEU A 224 8.84 -14.77 -7.76
C LEU A 224 9.70 -15.78 -7.01
N ILE A 225 9.57 -17.06 -7.35
CA ILE A 225 10.49 -18.11 -6.91
C ILE A 225 11.33 -18.54 -8.10
N SER A 226 12.62 -18.19 -8.06
CA SER A 226 13.63 -18.63 -9.01
C SER A 226 14.27 -19.93 -8.54
N LEU A 227 14.29 -20.92 -9.42
CA LEU A 227 14.87 -22.25 -9.22
C LEU A 227 15.94 -22.50 -10.28
N PRO A 228 17.17 -21.99 -10.07
CA PRO A 228 18.26 -22.18 -11.00
C PRO A 228 18.55 -23.67 -11.23
N GLY A 229 18.77 -24.05 -12.48
CA GLY A 229 19.09 -25.43 -12.86
C GLY A 229 17.90 -26.40 -12.89
N LEU A 230 16.70 -25.97 -12.49
CA LEU A 230 15.47 -26.74 -12.70
C LEU A 230 14.83 -26.36 -14.04
N SER A 231 14.35 -27.35 -14.80
CA SER A 231 13.50 -27.15 -15.98
C SER A 231 12.15 -27.81 -15.72
N ALA A 232 11.19 -27.02 -15.24
CA ALA A 232 9.88 -27.49 -14.82
C ALA A 232 8.97 -27.78 -16.02
N GLN A 233 8.14 -28.80 -15.88
CA GLN A 233 7.15 -29.23 -16.87
C GLN A 233 5.73 -28.98 -16.36
N SER A 234 5.50 -29.18 -15.06
CA SER A 234 4.22 -28.98 -14.42
C SER A 234 4.38 -28.70 -12.93
N ILE A 235 3.29 -28.22 -12.33
CA ILE A 235 3.13 -27.97 -10.90
C ILE A 235 1.85 -28.67 -10.43
N THR A 236 1.88 -29.21 -9.22
CA THR A 236 0.67 -29.60 -8.49
C THR A 236 0.68 -28.99 -7.11
N LEU A 237 -0.50 -28.65 -6.61
CA LEU A 237 -0.68 -28.14 -5.26
C LEU A 237 -1.60 -29.09 -4.48
N THR A 238 -1.15 -29.55 -3.32
CA THR A 238 -1.91 -30.48 -2.48
C THR A 238 -1.91 -30.02 -1.03
N PRO A 239 -3.03 -30.09 -0.29
CA PRO A 239 -3.03 -29.79 1.13
C PRO A 239 -2.03 -30.67 1.89
N GLN A 240 -1.26 -30.08 2.79
CA GLN A 240 -0.37 -30.86 3.65
C GLN A 240 -1.19 -31.66 4.66
N ALA A 241 -0.90 -32.96 4.80
CA ALA A 241 -1.60 -33.80 5.75
C ALA A 241 -1.48 -33.25 7.19
N GLY A 242 -2.63 -33.04 7.84
CA GLY A 242 -2.69 -32.49 9.20
C GLY A 242 -2.58 -30.97 9.29
N SER A 243 -2.60 -30.24 8.16
CA SER A 243 -2.64 -28.78 8.12
C SER A 243 -3.86 -28.28 7.33
N GLU A 244 -4.49 -27.21 7.80
CA GLU A 244 -5.59 -26.54 7.11
C GLU A 244 -5.13 -25.31 6.30
N THR A 245 -3.87 -24.91 6.49
CA THR A 245 -3.32 -23.65 5.99
C THR A 245 -2.07 -23.82 5.13
N VAL A 246 -1.41 -24.99 5.19
CA VAL A 246 -0.18 -25.27 4.43
C VAL A 246 -0.43 -26.28 3.32
N PHE A 247 0.17 -26.00 2.16
CA PHE A 247 0.14 -26.83 0.97
C PHE A 247 1.53 -27.28 0.58
N VAL A 248 1.60 -28.46 -0.03
CA VAL A 248 2.80 -28.97 -0.69
C VAL A 248 2.68 -28.66 -2.17
N MET A 249 3.49 -27.71 -2.63
CA MET A 249 3.73 -27.44 -4.04
C MET A 249 4.77 -28.43 -4.57
N THR A 250 4.38 -29.28 -5.51
CA THR A 250 5.30 -30.19 -6.20
C THR A 250 5.56 -29.69 -7.60
N ILE A 251 6.83 -29.42 -7.92
CA ILE A 251 7.28 -28.92 -9.21
C ILE A 251 8.01 -30.06 -9.92
N PHE A 252 7.41 -30.58 -10.99
CA PHE A 252 7.95 -31.70 -11.76
C PHE A 252 8.83 -31.16 -12.88
N GLY A 253 10.08 -31.62 -12.97
CA GLY A 253 11.01 -31.23 -14.03
C GLY A 253 11.74 -32.41 -14.66
N THR A 254 12.56 -32.13 -15.67
CA THR A 254 13.29 -33.15 -16.44
C THR A 254 14.29 -33.98 -15.62
N GLY A 255 14.65 -33.53 -14.41
CA GLY A 255 15.59 -34.20 -13.49
C GLY A 255 14.96 -34.77 -12.22
N GLY A 256 13.62 -34.75 -12.09
CA GLY A 256 12.90 -35.16 -10.89
C GLY A 256 11.91 -34.12 -10.41
N ALA A 257 11.34 -34.33 -9.22
CA ALA A 257 10.41 -33.40 -8.58
C ALA A 257 11.09 -32.65 -7.42
N THR A 258 10.75 -31.37 -7.26
CA THR A 258 11.09 -30.56 -6.09
C THR A 258 9.80 -30.21 -5.34
N THR A 259 9.82 -30.27 -4.02
CA THR A 259 8.67 -29.91 -3.17
C THR A 259 8.97 -28.68 -2.34
N LEU A 260 8.02 -27.75 -2.28
CA LEU A 260 8.06 -26.58 -1.42
C LEU A 260 6.78 -26.54 -0.56
N HIS A 261 6.91 -26.16 0.71
CA HIS A 261 5.74 -25.85 1.52
C HIS A 261 5.34 -24.39 1.29
N VAL A 262 4.06 -24.18 1.01
CA VAL A 262 3.51 -22.88 0.69
C VAL A 262 2.20 -22.63 1.42
N ASN A 263 1.88 -21.38 1.73
CA ASN A 263 0.59 -20.98 2.29
C ASN A 263 0.12 -19.64 1.74
N LEU A 264 -1.16 -19.35 1.94
CA LEU A 264 -1.73 -18.02 1.69
C LEU A 264 -1.80 -17.25 3.00
N LEU A 265 -1.46 -15.97 2.99
CA LEU A 265 -1.37 -15.13 4.17
C LEU A 265 -2.39 -13.99 4.13
N ASP A 266 -2.92 -13.65 5.31
CA ASP A 266 -3.61 -12.38 5.51
C ASP A 266 -2.65 -11.23 5.23
N GLU A 267 -3.04 -10.27 4.41
CA GLU A 267 -2.15 -9.18 3.95
C GLU A 267 -1.69 -8.28 5.11
N GLN A 268 -2.52 -8.08 6.13
CA GLN A 268 -2.21 -7.16 7.23
C GLN A 268 -1.41 -7.85 8.32
N GLU A 269 -1.81 -9.07 8.67
CA GLU A 269 -1.25 -9.80 9.80
C GLU A 269 -0.11 -10.76 9.38
N LEU A 270 0.04 -11.05 8.09
CA LEU A 270 0.96 -12.04 7.52
C LEU A 270 0.84 -13.44 8.15
N THR A 271 -0.35 -13.73 8.68
CA THR A 271 -0.70 -15.03 9.28
C THR A 271 -1.35 -15.94 8.26
N ALA A 272 -1.15 -17.26 8.39
CA ALA A 272 -1.67 -18.23 7.44
C ALA A 272 -3.20 -18.31 7.47
N MET A 273 -3.83 -18.22 6.31
CA MET A 273 -5.29 -18.33 6.16
C MET A 273 -5.73 -19.76 5.86
N GLN A 274 -6.96 -20.09 6.27
CA GLN A 274 -7.61 -21.34 5.88
C GLN A 274 -7.97 -21.33 4.39
N ASN A 275 -7.77 -22.47 3.74
CA ASN A 275 -7.90 -22.71 2.29
C ASN A 275 -9.11 -22.00 1.61
N PRO A 276 -8.89 -20.93 0.83
CA PRO A 276 -9.96 -20.25 0.10
C PRO A 276 -10.29 -20.87 -1.27
N GLY A 277 -9.70 -22.03 -1.62
CA GLY A 277 -9.79 -22.63 -2.95
C GLY A 277 -8.52 -22.46 -3.80
N TRP A 278 -7.35 -22.46 -3.16
CA TRP A 278 -6.06 -22.30 -3.84
C TRP A 278 -5.70 -23.54 -4.67
N THR A 279 -5.24 -23.35 -5.90
CA THR A 279 -4.95 -24.39 -6.89
C THR A 279 -3.58 -24.20 -7.55
N ALA A 280 -3.19 -25.17 -8.38
CA ALA A 280 -1.98 -25.04 -9.19
C ALA A 280 -2.09 -23.97 -10.30
N ASP A 281 -3.32 -23.62 -10.70
CA ASP A 281 -3.56 -22.61 -11.75
C ASP A 281 -3.26 -21.20 -11.26
N ASP A 282 -3.21 -21.00 -9.94
CA ASP A 282 -2.75 -19.76 -9.30
C ASP A 282 -1.23 -19.53 -9.44
N PHE A 283 -0.53 -20.33 -10.23
CA PHE A 283 0.91 -20.22 -10.44
C PHE A 283 1.29 -20.31 -11.91
N ALA A 284 2.00 -19.30 -12.40
CA ALA A 284 2.63 -19.34 -13.71
C ALA A 284 4.04 -19.94 -13.59
N VAL A 285 4.35 -20.89 -14.48
CA VAL A 285 5.66 -21.54 -14.55
C VAL A 285 6.33 -21.20 -15.88
N ILE A 286 7.48 -20.54 -15.82
CA ILE A 286 8.24 -20.13 -17.01
C ILE A 286 9.64 -20.71 -16.93
N ASN A 287 10.02 -21.49 -17.95
CA ASN A 287 11.40 -21.91 -18.13
C ASN A 287 12.18 -20.82 -18.86
N THR A 288 13.27 -20.35 -18.26
CA THR A 288 14.18 -19.41 -18.90
C THR A 288 15.37 -20.19 -19.48
N PRO A 289 15.61 -20.17 -20.80
CA PRO A 289 16.72 -20.90 -21.42
C PRO A 289 18.06 -20.57 -20.75
N GLY A 290 18.70 -21.57 -20.13
CA GLY A 290 19.99 -21.42 -19.45
C GLY A 290 19.95 -20.88 -18.01
N SER A 291 18.81 -20.40 -17.51
CA SER A 291 18.69 -19.80 -16.16
C SER A 291 17.80 -20.59 -15.20
N GLY A 292 17.06 -21.60 -15.68
CA GLY A 292 16.23 -22.47 -14.84
C GLY A 292 14.74 -22.13 -14.92
N THR A 293 14.01 -22.38 -13.83
CA THR A 293 12.55 -22.18 -13.74
C THR A 293 12.24 -20.96 -12.88
N ILE A 294 11.25 -20.18 -13.30
CA ILE A 294 10.61 -19.14 -12.48
C ILE A 294 9.17 -19.59 -12.23
N VAL A 295 8.78 -19.63 -10.96
CA VAL A 295 7.38 -19.79 -10.52
C VAL A 295 6.90 -18.44 -10.02
N THR A 296 5.77 -17.98 -10.52
CA THR A 296 5.15 -16.71 -10.12
C THR A 296 3.78 -17.00 -9.55
N TYR A 297 3.42 -16.40 -8.43
CA TYR A 297 2.06 -16.44 -7.92
C TYR A 297 1.18 -15.48 -8.74
N VAL A 298 0.18 -16.05 -9.39
CA VAL A 298 -0.77 -15.38 -10.29
C VAL A 298 -2.18 -15.78 -9.86
N PRO A 299 -2.69 -15.23 -8.74
CA PRO A 299 -3.97 -15.65 -8.19
C PRO A 299 -5.06 -15.64 -9.28
N GLN A 300 -5.67 -16.79 -9.52
CA GLN A 300 -6.83 -17.00 -10.38
C GLN A 300 -8.14 -16.89 -9.57
N GLY A 301 -8.09 -16.22 -8.42
CA GLY A 301 -9.24 -15.97 -7.55
C GLY A 301 -10.11 -14.82 -8.04
N THR A 302 -11.22 -14.60 -7.32
CA THR A 302 -12.05 -13.42 -7.57
C THR A 302 -11.25 -12.15 -7.26
N LEU A 303 -10.97 -11.33 -8.26
CA LEU A 303 -10.39 -10.00 -8.06
C LEU A 303 -11.34 -9.19 -7.16
N SER A 304 -10.87 -8.75 -6.00
CA SER A 304 -11.70 -8.03 -5.03
C SER A 304 -11.19 -6.61 -4.86
N LEU A 305 -11.87 -5.67 -5.51
CA LEU A 305 -11.53 -4.26 -5.47
C LEU A 305 -12.32 -3.55 -4.37
N GLN A 306 -11.81 -2.41 -3.92
CA GLN A 306 -12.52 -1.52 -3.00
C GLN A 306 -12.62 -0.12 -3.60
N GLN A 307 -13.77 0.52 -3.45
CA GLN A 307 -13.99 1.89 -3.87
C GLN A 307 -14.89 2.61 -2.88
N SER A 308 -14.86 3.94 -2.84
CA SER A 308 -15.94 4.71 -2.25
C SER A 308 -17.06 4.88 -3.27
N LEU A 309 -18.30 5.00 -2.80
CA LEU A 309 -19.40 5.46 -3.64
C LEU A 309 -19.04 6.85 -4.22
N PRO A 310 -19.32 7.14 -5.51
CA PRO A 310 -18.90 8.40 -6.14
C PRO A 310 -19.31 9.68 -5.41
N ILE A 311 -20.43 9.63 -4.69
CA ILE A 311 -20.95 10.74 -3.89
C ILE A 311 -21.27 10.24 -2.48
N ALA A 312 -21.08 11.11 -1.49
CA ALA A 312 -21.52 10.85 -0.13
C ALA A 312 -23.05 10.74 -0.04
N LEU A 313 -23.52 9.93 0.90
CA LEU A 313 -24.93 9.86 1.27
C LEU A 313 -25.27 11.01 2.22
N VAL A 314 -25.79 12.11 1.65
CA VAL A 314 -26.14 13.31 2.41
C VAL A 314 -27.54 13.16 3.03
N ALA A 315 -27.62 12.88 4.33
CA ALA A 315 -28.85 12.89 5.10
C ALA A 315 -28.56 12.98 6.62
N PRO A 316 -29.49 13.52 7.43
CA PRO A 316 -29.34 13.50 8.89
C PRO A 316 -29.30 12.08 9.43
N ALA A 317 -28.46 11.82 10.43
CA ALA A 317 -28.33 10.50 11.05
C ALA A 317 -29.68 9.93 11.51
N GLY A 318 -29.90 8.65 11.22
CA GLY A 318 -31.15 7.94 11.50
C GLY A 318 -32.17 8.01 10.36
N THR A 319 -31.92 8.77 9.30
CA THR A 319 -32.81 8.88 8.15
C THR A 319 -32.64 7.68 7.22
N PRO A 320 -33.71 6.93 6.89
CA PRO A 320 -33.69 5.92 5.84
C PRO A 320 -33.61 6.56 4.45
N VAL A 321 -32.70 6.08 3.60
CA VAL A 321 -32.59 6.48 2.19
C VAL A 321 -32.73 5.25 1.30
N PRO A 322 -33.68 5.22 0.34
CA PRO A 322 -33.87 4.07 -0.55
C PRO A 322 -32.62 3.74 -1.36
N LEU A 323 -32.32 2.45 -1.56
CA LEU A 323 -31.16 2.01 -2.34
C LEU A 323 -31.21 2.53 -3.78
N SER A 324 -32.41 2.57 -4.38
CA SER A 324 -32.62 3.17 -5.70
C SER A 324 -32.22 4.65 -5.76
N THR A 325 -32.45 5.41 -4.69
CA THR A 325 -32.05 6.81 -4.60
C THR A 325 -30.53 6.94 -4.45
N ILE A 326 -29.91 6.06 -3.67
CA ILE A 326 -28.44 6.01 -3.52
C ILE A 326 -27.79 5.77 -4.88
N PHE A 327 -28.26 4.77 -5.64
CA PHE A 327 -27.73 4.47 -6.98
C PHE A 327 -28.03 5.58 -7.99
N GLN A 328 -29.24 6.14 -7.97
CA GLN A 328 -29.60 7.25 -8.84
C GLN A 328 -28.67 8.46 -8.66
N ASN A 329 -28.31 8.77 -7.40
CA ASN A 329 -27.43 9.88 -7.08
C ASN A 329 -25.96 9.59 -7.39
N ALA A 330 -25.53 8.33 -7.30
CA ALA A 330 -24.14 7.94 -7.53
C ALA A 330 -23.82 7.68 -9.01
N PHE A 331 -24.69 6.93 -9.69
CA PHE A 331 -24.46 6.37 -11.03
C PHE A 331 -25.41 6.91 -12.10
N GLY A 332 -26.42 7.72 -11.70
CA GLY A 332 -27.38 8.29 -12.65
C GLY A 332 -28.49 7.34 -13.06
N THR A 333 -28.55 6.15 -12.45
CA THR A 333 -29.57 5.12 -12.68
C THR A 333 -29.95 4.45 -11.37
N GLN A 334 -31.21 3.99 -11.26
CA GLN A 334 -31.68 3.21 -10.12
C GLN A 334 -31.20 1.75 -10.17
N GLU A 335 -30.82 1.27 -11.34
CA GLU A 335 -30.37 -0.10 -11.61
C GLU A 335 -29.02 -0.02 -12.34
N PRO A 336 -27.90 0.12 -11.60
CA PRO A 336 -26.58 0.08 -12.21
C PRO A 336 -26.35 -1.29 -12.87
N GLY A 337 -25.55 -1.33 -13.93
CA GLY A 337 -25.43 -2.51 -14.81
C GLY A 337 -24.75 -3.74 -14.21
N PHE A 338 -24.48 -3.77 -12.90
CA PHE A 338 -23.78 -4.88 -12.24
C PHE A 338 -24.51 -6.22 -12.40
N TYR A 339 -23.76 -7.32 -12.43
CA TYR A 339 -24.36 -8.66 -12.55
C TYR A 339 -25.11 -9.09 -11.29
N SER A 340 -24.64 -8.67 -10.12
CA SER A 340 -25.33 -8.86 -8.85
C SER A 340 -24.85 -7.84 -7.82
N ILE A 341 -25.67 -7.62 -6.80
CA ILE A 341 -25.40 -6.72 -5.69
C ILE A 341 -25.64 -7.48 -4.38
N THR A 342 -24.68 -7.43 -3.47
CA THR A 342 -24.77 -8.01 -2.14
C THR A 342 -24.57 -6.92 -1.09
N LEU A 343 -25.58 -6.65 -0.26
CA LEU A 343 -25.47 -5.72 0.86
C LEU A 343 -24.63 -6.34 1.97
N GLN A 344 -23.75 -5.54 2.58
CA GLN A 344 -22.90 -5.97 3.69
C GLN A 344 -23.27 -5.21 4.96
N THR A 345 -23.50 -5.94 6.05
CA THR A 345 -23.69 -5.34 7.38
C THR A 345 -22.38 -5.37 8.16
N ARG A 346 -22.12 -4.31 8.93
CA ARG A 346 -20.92 -4.20 9.77
C ARG A 346 -21.33 -3.99 11.23
N THR A 347 -20.57 -4.62 12.12
CA THR A 347 -20.74 -4.44 13.56
C THR A 347 -19.87 -3.26 14.01
N MET A 348 -20.49 -2.30 14.68
CA MET A 348 -19.76 -1.15 15.22
C MET A 348 -19.10 -1.50 16.55
N PRO A 349 -17.80 -1.20 16.73
CA PRO A 349 -17.17 -1.33 18.04
C PRO A 349 -17.74 -0.30 19.02
N PRO A 350 -17.71 -0.57 20.33
CA PRO A 350 -18.14 0.39 21.34
C PRO A 350 -17.19 1.59 21.42
N ASN A 351 -17.71 2.75 21.84
CA ASN A 351 -16.87 3.91 22.18
C ASN A 351 -16.04 3.64 23.44
N THR A 352 -14.89 4.27 23.53
CA THR A 352 -14.15 4.41 24.80
C THR A 352 -14.07 5.90 25.19
N PRO A 353 -13.68 6.24 26.44
CA PRO A 353 -13.57 7.64 26.86
C PRO A 353 -12.67 8.50 25.97
N THR A 354 -11.58 7.93 25.44
CA THR A 354 -10.58 8.63 24.63
C THR A 354 -10.74 8.38 23.13
N ASP A 355 -11.66 7.51 22.72
CA ASP A 355 -11.79 7.06 21.34
C ASP A 355 -13.27 6.91 20.97
N GLN A 356 -13.87 8.03 20.57
CA GLN A 356 -15.24 8.08 20.08
C GLN A 356 -15.31 7.58 18.63
N LYS A 357 -16.29 6.74 18.34
CA LYS A 357 -16.55 6.16 17.01
C LYS A 357 -17.63 6.89 16.22
N TYR A 358 -18.17 7.96 16.78
CA TYR A 358 -19.27 8.75 16.24
C TYR A 358 -19.00 10.23 16.42
N TRP A 359 -19.51 11.04 15.50
CA TRP A 359 -19.37 12.50 15.49
C TRP A 359 -20.16 13.19 16.60
N CYS A 360 -21.33 12.65 16.96
CA CYS A 360 -22.21 13.25 17.96
C CYS A 360 -23.13 12.23 18.64
N SER A 361 -23.81 12.66 19.70
CA SER A 361 -24.84 11.89 20.40
C SER A 361 -26.24 12.33 19.94
N PRO A 362 -27.21 11.40 19.74
CA PRO A 362 -27.09 9.96 19.96
C PRO A 362 -26.20 9.27 18.91
N ASN A 363 -25.54 8.19 19.32
CA ASN A 363 -24.77 7.34 18.41
C ASN A 363 -25.73 6.56 17.50
N VAL A 364 -25.63 6.77 16.19
CA VAL A 364 -26.46 6.08 15.19
C VAL A 364 -25.54 5.35 14.22
N ALA A 365 -25.55 4.02 14.28
CA ALA A 365 -24.83 3.17 13.33
C ALA A 365 -25.60 3.07 12.00
N PRO A 366 -24.89 2.98 10.86
CA PRO A 366 -25.52 2.77 9.58
C PRO A 366 -26.03 1.32 9.50
N VAL A 367 -27.26 1.14 9.01
CA VAL A 367 -27.92 -0.19 8.98
C VAL A 367 -28.81 -0.31 7.75
N TRP A 368 -28.65 -1.42 7.02
CA TRP A 368 -29.57 -1.80 5.95
C TRP A 368 -30.94 -2.19 6.52
N LEU A 369 -32.00 -1.66 5.91
CA LEU A 369 -33.40 -1.95 6.23
C LEU A 369 -34.06 -2.66 5.06
N ASP A 370 -34.96 -3.60 5.37
CA ASP A 370 -35.85 -4.20 4.38
C ASP A 370 -37.06 -3.31 4.05
N ILE A 371 -37.99 -3.83 3.24
CA ILE A 371 -39.17 -3.12 2.75
C ILE A 371 -40.14 -2.73 3.88
N ASP A 372 -40.12 -3.47 5.00
CA ASP A 372 -40.93 -3.20 6.19
C ASP A 372 -40.23 -2.21 7.14
N GLY A 373 -39.04 -1.74 6.77
CA GLY A 373 -38.22 -0.84 7.59
C GLY A 373 -37.48 -1.54 8.72
N MET A 374 -37.40 -2.87 8.70
CA MET A 374 -36.76 -3.66 9.73
C MET A 374 -35.25 -3.78 9.48
N ALA A 375 -34.47 -3.65 10.55
CA ALA A 375 -33.01 -3.76 10.50
C ALA A 375 -32.60 -5.17 10.09
N ILE A 376 -31.76 -5.27 9.06
CA ILE A 376 -31.29 -6.56 8.59
C ILE A 376 -30.07 -6.99 9.41
N THR A 377 -30.12 -8.19 9.97
CA THR A 377 -29.13 -8.73 10.91
C THR A 377 -28.18 -9.75 10.29
N LYS A 378 -28.45 -10.18 9.05
CA LYS A 378 -27.54 -11.07 8.30
C LYS A 378 -26.28 -10.31 7.90
N LYS A 379 -25.14 -10.99 7.92
CA LYS A 379 -23.84 -10.42 7.50
C LYS A 379 -23.88 -9.94 6.04
N THR A 380 -24.52 -10.72 5.17
CA THR A 380 -24.67 -10.42 3.75
C THR A 380 -26.08 -10.74 3.25
N ILE A 381 -26.52 -10.03 2.21
CA ILE A 381 -27.84 -10.19 1.60
C ILE A 381 -27.73 -9.93 0.10
N ASP A 382 -28.11 -10.90 -0.72
CA ASP A 382 -28.19 -10.69 -2.17
C ASP A 382 -29.46 -9.90 -2.52
N VAL A 383 -29.29 -8.86 -3.33
CA VAL A 383 -30.37 -7.96 -3.74
C VAL A 383 -31.03 -8.52 -4.98
N SER A 384 -32.26 -9.02 -4.84
CA SER A 384 -33.10 -9.42 -5.98
C SER A 384 -34.02 -8.31 -6.48
N ASP A 385 -34.31 -7.31 -5.64
CA ASP A 385 -35.14 -6.15 -5.93
C ASP A 385 -34.59 -4.95 -5.17
N ILE A 386 -34.04 -3.97 -5.89
CA ILE A 386 -33.42 -2.77 -5.31
C ILE A 386 -34.44 -1.92 -4.54
N SER A 387 -35.71 -1.96 -4.95
CA SER A 387 -36.78 -1.19 -4.30
C SER A 387 -37.15 -1.71 -2.91
N ALA A 388 -36.74 -2.94 -2.58
CA ALA A 388 -37.01 -3.58 -1.30
C ALA A 388 -36.04 -3.17 -0.17
N TYR A 389 -35.06 -2.30 -0.44
CA TYR A 389 -34.00 -1.98 0.51
C TYR A 389 -33.77 -0.49 0.67
N SER A 390 -33.43 -0.08 1.90
CA SER A 390 -32.97 1.27 2.21
C SER A 390 -31.81 1.24 3.20
N LEU A 391 -31.02 2.31 3.23
CA LEU A 391 -29.95 2.49 4.22
C LEU A 391 -30.39 3.52 5.25
N ARG A 392 -30.45 3.14 6.53
CA ARG A 392 -30.50 4.12 7.61
C ARG A 392 -29.10 4.74 7.76
N THR A 393 -29.01 6.04 7.55
CA THR A 393 -27.77 6.80 7.70
C THR A 393 -27.27 6.83 9.14
N GLY A 394 -25.94 6.80 9.31
CA GLY A 394 -25.27 6.89 10.60
C GLY A 394 -24.49 8.19 10.76
N ASN A 395 -24.03 8.45 11.99
CA ASN A 395 -23.05 9.50 12.31
C ASN A 395 -21.71 8.91 12.78
N ASN A 396 -21.40 7.69 12.34
CA ASN A 396 -20.16 6.98 12.62
C ASN A 396 -18.97 7.61 11.89
N ILE A 397 -17.79 7.51 12.50
CA ILE A 397 -16.51 7.94 11.91
C ILE A 397 -15.93 6.79 11.06
N LEU A 398 -15.96 5.56 11.58
CA LEU A 398 -15.42 4.36 10.94
C LEU A 398 -16.52 3.43 10.42
N PHE A 399 -16.17 2.49 9.54
CA PHE A 399 -17.06 1.44 9.04
C PHE A 399 -18.34 1.98 8.40
N PRO A 400 -18.22 2.72 7.27
CA PRO A 400 -19.36 3.09 6.45
C PRO A 400 -20.15 1.85 6.04
N ALA A 401 -21.41 2.05 5.66
CA ALA A 401 -22.19 0.99 5.04
C ALA A 401 -21.54 0.56 3.74
N GLN A 402 -21.71 -0.71 3.36
CA GLN A 402 -21.12 -1.26 2.16
C GLN A 402 -22.10 -2.13 1.38
N PHE A 403 -21.87 -2.18 0.07
CA PHE A 403 -22.36 -3.24 -0.80
C PHE A 403 -21.22 -3.73 -1.70
N MET A 404 -21.32 -4.97 -2.11
CA MET A 404 -20.41 -5.60 -3.06
C MET A 404 -21.15 -5.75 -4.39
N ALA A 405 -20.51 -5.37 -5.48
CA ALA A 405 -21.03 -5.51 -6.84
C ALA A 405 -20.18 -6.53 -7.61
N GLN A 406 -20.83 -7.51 -8.25
CA GLN A 406 -20.16 -8.40 -9.21
C GLN A 406 -20.05 -7.70 -10.56
N ILE A 407 -18.84 -7.54 -11.07
CA ILE A 407 -18.55 -6.78 -12.30
C ILE A 407 -18.17 -7.66 -13.49
N THR A 408 -17.81 -8.93 -13.29
CA THR A 408 -17.66 -9.91 -14.38
C THR A 408 -18.77 -10.96 -14.37
N PRO A 409 -19.02 -11.67 -15.50
CA PRO A 409 -20.10 -12.65 -15.58
C PRO A 409 -20.07 -13.69 -14.44
N PRO A 410 -21.23 -14.02 -13.83
CA PRO A 410 -21.30 -15.05 -12.80
C PRO A 410 -20.76 -16.40 -13.31
N GLY A 411 -19.91 -17.06 -12.52
CA GLY A 411 -19.29 -18.33 -12.90
C GLY A 411 -18.08 -18.22 -13.82
N SER A 412 -17.62 -17.00 -14.14
CA SER A 412 -16.32 -16.80 -14.78
C SER A 412 -15.19 -17.38 -13.90
N PRO A 413 -14.21 -18.09 -14.49
CA PRO A 413 -13.00 -18.51 -13.78
C PRO A 413 -12.21 -17.32 -13.21
N ALA A 414 -12.30 -16.16 -13.85
CA ALA A 414 -11.72 -14.90 -13.40
C ALA A 414 -12.86 -13.95 -12.98
N ALA A 415 -13.50 -14.27 -11.86
CA ALA A 415 -14.53 -13.42 -11.28
C ALA A 415 -13.92 -12.11 -10.75
N ALA A 416 -14.68 -11.02 -10.73
CA ALA A 416 -14.26 -9.77 -10.13
C ALA A 416 -15.43 -9.08 -9.42
N THR A 417 -15.16 -8.53 -8.25
CA THR A 417 -16.11 -7.76 -7.44
C THR A 417 -15.52 -6.43 -7.01
N VAL A 418 -16.40 -5.45 -6.79
CA VAL A 418 -16.05 -4.16 -6.18
C VAL A 418 -16.88 -3.98 -4.91
N THR A 419 -16.21 -3.77 -3.78
CA THR A 419 -16.87 -3.35 -2.53
C THR A 419 -16.92 -1.83 -2.49
N TYR A 420 -18.13 -1.26 -2.54
CA TYR A 420 -18.36 0.17 -2.43
C TYR A 420 -18.64 0.58 -0.99
N SER A 421 -17.86 1.53 -0.47
CA SER A 421 -18.07 2.19 0.83
C SER A 421 -18.95 3.42 0.68
N ILE A 422 -20.07 3.45 1.42
CA ILE A 422 -21.04 4.53 1.41
C ILE A 422 -20.81 5.44 2.63
N TRP A 423 -20.09 6.53 2.41
CA TRP A 423 -19.84 7.53 3.43
C TRP A 423 -21.06 8.43 3.61
N ALA A 424 -21.59 8.48 4.83
CA ALA A 424 -22.67 9.40 5.17
C ALA A 424 -22.09 10.77 5.57
N ALA A 425 -22.77 11.85 5.16
CA ALA A 425 -22.41 13.20 5.56
C ALA A 425 -23.66 13.92 6.12
N ASP A 426 -23.51 14.54 7.29
CA ASP A 426 -24.56 15.38 7.86
C ASP A 426 -24.75 16.62 6.96
N PRO A 427 -25.98 16.97 6.54
CA PRO A 427 -26.23 18.13 5.69
C PRO A 427 -25.65 19.45 6.21
N SER A 428 -25.45 19.59 7.53
CA SER A 428 -24.87 20.78 8.16
C SER A 428 -23.37 20.96 7.90
N VAL A 429 -22.65 19.90 7.54
CA VAL A 429 -21.20 19.95 7.27
C VAL A 429 -20.86 19.83 5.79
N VAL A 430 -21.83 19.52 4.93
CA VAL A 430 -21.60 19.37 3.49
C VAL A 430 -21.19 20.71 2.87
N GLN A 431 -20.12 20.68 2.09
CA GLN A 431 -19.58 21.81 1.35
C GLN A 431 -19.36 21.44 -0.12
N GLY A 432 -19.26 22.47 -0.96
CA GLY A 432 -19.02 22.32 -2.39
C GLY A 432 -20.25 21.96 -3.21
N THR A 433 -20.07 21.93 -4.53
CA THR A 433 -21.07 21.46 -5.49
C THR A 433 -20.62 20.11 -6.04
N PRO A 434 -21.44 19.05 -5.92
CA PRO A 434 -21.10 17.74 -6.47
C PRO A 434 -20.71 17.83 -7.95
N GLY A 435 -19.59 17.21 -8.32
CA GLY A 435 -19.11 17.15 -9.70
C GLY A 435 -18.16 18.26 -10.14
N THR A 436 -17.97 19.31 -9.34
CA THR A 436 -17.01 20.38 -9.64
C THR A 436 -16.15 20.71 -8.42
N PRO A 437 -15.43 19.72 -7.87
CA PRO A 437 -14.80 19.90 -6.58
C PRO A 437 -13.63 20.87 -6.65
N GLN A 438 -13.50 21.69 -5.61
CA GLN A 438 -12.38 22.61 -5.44
C GLN A 438 -11.62 22.30 -4.15
N PRO A 439 -10.31 22.56 -4.08
CA PRO A 439 -9.55 22.38 -2.84
C PRO A 439 -10.13 23.19 -1.66
N GLY A 440 -10.74 24.35 -1.95
CA GLY A 440 -11.45 25.16 -0.95
C GLY A 440 -12.66 24.46 -0.32
N ASP A 441 -13.34 23.56 -1.03
CA ASP A 441 -14.49 22.82 -0.49
C ASP A 441 -14.05 21.84 0.61
N VAL A 442 -12.88 21.21 0.44
CA VAL A 442 -12.26 20.32 1.44
C VAL A 442 -11.89 21.10 2.70
N VAL A 443 -11.30 22.29 2.53
CA VAL A 443 -10.96 23.19 3.64
C VAL A 443 -12.21 23.65 4.39
N LEU A 444 -13.24 24.07 3.67
CA LEU A 444 -14.51 24.50 4.27
C LEU A 444 -15.22 23.33 4.97
N ALA A 445 -15.16 22.11 4.42
CA ALA A 445 -15.77 20.93 5.04
C ALA A 445 -15.11 20.62 6.39
N ALA A 446 -13.77 20.61 6.45
CA ALA A 446 -13.05 20.45 7.71
C ALA A 446 -13.40 21.55 8.73
N GLN A 447 -13.52 22.81 8.30
CA GLN A 447 -13.95 23.91 9.16
C GLN A 447 -15.40 23.75 9.66
N ALA A 448 -16.32 23.32 8.79
CA ALA A 448 -17.70 23.07 9.15
C ALA A 448 -17.83 21.90 10.13
N MET A 449 -17.06 20.82 9.93
CA MET A 449 -16.99 19.71 10.87
C MET A 449 -16.41 20.14 12.22
N ASN A 450 -15.33 20.92 12.23
CA ASN A 450 -14.76 21.46 13.48
C ASN A 450 -15.75 22.36 14.24
N ALA A 451 -16.55 23.15 13.53
CA ALA A 451 -17.57 24.02 14.12
C ALA A 451 -18.77 23.24 14.65
N THR A 452 -19.17 22.17 13.95
CA THR A 452 -20.35 21.36 14.28
C THR A 452 -20.05 20.32 15.36
N TYR A 453 -18.84 19.74 15.35
CA TYR A 453 -18.39 18.68 16.24
C TYR A 453 -17.09 19.06 16.98
N PRO A 454 -17.10 20.13 17.80
CA PRO A 454 -15.88 20.58 18.44
C PRO A 454 -15.40 19.59 19.51
N GLY A 455 -14.11 19.23 19.46
CA GLY A 455 -13.43 18.54 20.55
C GLY A 455 -13.87 17.10 20.78
N VAL A 456 -14.26 16.37 19.73
CA VAL A 456 -14.60 14.94 19.81
C VAL A 456 -13.36 14.15 20.26
N PRO A 457 -13.37 13.46 21.42
CA PRO A 457 -12.22 12.68 21.87
C PRO A 457 -11.90 11.54 20.91
N ASN A 458 -10.68 11.50 20.38
CA ASN A 458 -10.29 10.44 19.46
C ASN A 458 -8.77 10.24 19.41
N THR A 459 -8.28 9.05 19.76
CA THR A 459 -6.86 8.69 19.71
C THR A 459 -6.47 7.85 18.48
N ASN A 460 -7.38 7.58 17.55
CA ASN A 460 -7.15 6.73 16.37
C ASN A 460 -7.95 7.26 15.15
N LEU A 461 -8.20 6.44 14.14
CA LEU A 461 -9.13 6.72 13.03
C LEU A 461 -8.79 7.95 12.18
N CYS A 462 -7.56 8.46 12.22
CA CYS A 462 -7.12 9.63 11.48
C CYS A 462 -7.45 9.57 9.98
N ASN A 463 -7.32 8.39 9.36
CA ASN A 463 -7.71 8.16 7.97
C ASN A 463 -9.23 8.28 7.76
N TRP A 464 -10.03 7.65 8.62
CA TRP A 464 -11.49 7.69 8.53
C TRP A 464 -12.03 9.10 8.76
N ILE A 465 -11.36 9.91 9.58
CA ILE A 465 -11.66 11.32 9.78
C ILE A 465 -11.44 12.12 8.49
N ALA A 466 -10.29 11.92 7.83
CA ALA A 466 -10.02 12.55 6.55
C ALA A 466 -11.02 12.10 5.45
N ASP A 467 -11.40 10.82 5.45
CA ASP A 467 -12.43 10.31 4.54
C ASP A 467 -13.81 10.95 4.78
N CYS A 468 -14.18 11.19 6.04
CA CYS A 468 -15.40 11.92 6.39
C CYS A 468 -15.35 13.38 5.91
N VAL A 469 -14.20 14.06 6.04
CA VAL A 469 -14.01 15.42 5.52
C VAL A 469 -14.15 15.43 4.00
N ALA A 470 -13.52 14.50 3.31
CA ALA A 470 -13.58 14.35 1.86
C ALA A 470 -15.02 14.06 1.39
N ALA A 471 -15.74 13.18 2.09
CA ALA A 471 -17.15 12.90 1.84
C ALA A 471 -18.04 14.12 2.06
N ALA A 472 -17.81 14.89 3.13
CA ALA A 472 -18.51 16.15 3.38
C ALA A 472 -18.22 17.21 2.30
N ALA A 473 -17.05 17.21 1.68
CA ALA A 473 -16.71 18.05 0.54
C ALA A 473 -17.26 17.52 -0.81
N GLY A 474 -18.05 16.44 -0.80
CA GLY A 474 -18.60 15.83 -2.01
C GLY A 474 -17.59 15.05 -2.85
N VAL A 475 -16.42 14.72 -2.28
CA VAL A 475 -15.31 14.02 -2.92
C VAL A 475 -14.81 12.85 -2.09
N PRO A 476 -15.61 11.78 -1.87
CA PRO A 476 -15.15 10.62 -1.10
C PRO A 476 -13.77 10.11 -1.56
N MET A 477 -12.90 9.76 -0.61
CA MET A 477 -11.55 9.30 -0.92
C MET A 477 -11.55 7.96 -1.67
N PRO A 478 -10.57 7.70 -2.55
CA PRO A 478 -10.38 6.38 -3.13
C PRO A 478 -9.95 5.37 -2.05
N LEU A 479 -10.05 4.07 -2.34
CA LEU A 479 -9.63 2.99 -1.47
C LEU A 479 -8.79 1.98 -2.27
N PRO A 480 -7.72 1.39 -1.69
CA PRO A 480 -7.15 1.69 -0.37
C PRO A 480 -6.39 3.02 -0.34
N ASN A 481 -6.47 3.74 0.77
CA ASN A 481 -5.81 5.03 0.96
C ASN A 481 -5.00 5.17 2.26
N THR A 482 -4.83 4.06 2.99
CA THR A 482 -4.24 4.06 4.34
C THR A 482 -2.91 3.33 4.43
N LEU A 483 -2.34 2.89 3.30
CA LEU A 483 -1.17 2.03 3.31
C LEU A 483 0.11 2.84 3.55
N TYR A 484 1.06 2.25 4.28
CA TYR A 484 2.33 2.92 4.63
C TYR A 484 3.24 3.05 3.43
N THR A 485 3.28 2.02 2.59
CA THR A 485 4.02 2.02 1.34
C THR A 485 3.25 2.86 0.32
N PRO A 486 3.76 4.04 -0.08
CA PRO A 486 3.01 4.95 -0.93
C PRO A 486 2.54 4.33 -2.24
N ARG A 487 3.31 3.45 -2.90
CA ARG A 487 2.87 2.79 -4.15
C ARG A 487 1.60 1.93 -4.01
N ASN A 488 1.27 1.44 -2.82
CA ASN A 488 0.10 0.59 -2.61
C ASN A 488 -1.19 1.42 -2.43
N ASN A 489 -1.04 2.73 -2.16
CA ASN A 489 -2.16 3.65 -2.19
C ASN A 489 -2.59 3.94 -3.64
N VAL A 490 -3.88 4.17 -3.86
CA VAL A 490 -4.43 4.30 -5.22
C VAL A 490 -4.95 5.70 -5.54
N ASP A 491 -4.78 6.09 -6.79
CA ASP A 491 -5.54 7.16 -7.43
C ASP A 491 -6.99 6.70 -7.65
N GLY A 492 -7.96 7.61 -7.64
CA GLY A 492 -9.35 7.25 -7.92
C GLY A 492 -10.36 8.33 -7.54
N GLY A 493 -11.55 8.25 -8.14
CA GLY A 493 -12.55 9.31 -8.01
C GLY A 493 -11.96 10.67 -8.39
N PHE A 494 -12.23 11.71 -7.60
CA PHE A 494 -11.63 13.02 -7.85
C PHE A 494 -10.19 13.17 -7.37
N TRP A 495 -9.61 12.16 -6.73
CA TRP A 495 -8.29 12.27 -6.11
C TRP A 495 -7.20 11.72 -7.02
N ARG A 496 -6.06 12.42 -7.02
CA ARG A 496 -4.80 12.00 -7.60
C ARG A 496 -3.73 12.03 -6.52
N ILE A 497 -2.76 11.14 -6.64
CA ILE A 497 -1.58 11.12 -5.80
C ILE A 497 -0.58 12.10 -6.43
N ALA A 498 -0.53 13.30 -5.86
CA ALA A 498 0.38 14.36 -6.29
C ALA A 498 1.84 14.06 -5.91
N TYR A 499 2.05 13.24 -4.86
CA TYR A 499 3.38 12.89 -4.37
C TYR A 499 3.39 11.51 -3.72
N ARG A 500 4.44 10.72 -4.04
CA ARG A 500 4.77 9.44 -3.40
C ARG A 500 6.20 9.50 -2.86
N GLY A 501 6.33 9.24 -1.56
CA GLY A 501 7.61 9.26 -0.86
C GLY A 501 8.56 8.13 -1.27
N ASP A 502 8.06 6.99 -1.75
CA ASP A 502 8.85 5.80 -2.11
C ASP A 502 9.50 5.86 -3.50
N GLY A 503 9.49 7.04 -4.14
CA GLY A 503 10.30 7.32 -5.32
C GLY A 503 11.80 7.31 -5.03
N LYS A 504 12.62 7.45 -6.08
CA LYS A 504 14.10 7.32 -6.01
C LYS A 504 14.78 8.30 -5.03
N THR A 505 14.12 9.35 -4.55
CA THR A 505 14.64 10.25 -3.51
C THR A 505 13.48 10.96 -2.78
N PRO A 506 13.08 10.49 -1.58
CA PRO A 506 12.08 11.19 -0.76
C PRO A 506 12.57 12.57 -0.30
N TYR A 507 11.67 13.55 -0.21
CA TYR A 507 12.00 14.89 0.31
C TYR A 507 11.93 14.91 1.83
N ALA A 508 13.04 15.25 2.48
CA ALA A 508 13.07 15.38 3.94
C ALA A 508 12.11 16.48 4.45
N ASP A 509 11.84 17.49 3.63
CA ASP A 509 10.95 18.63 3.87
C ASP A 509 9.70 18.61 2.97
N TRP A 510 9.09 17.43 2.80
CA TRP A 510 7.89 17.21 1.95
C TRP A 510 6.73 18.19 2.18
N GLY A 511 6.71 18.93 3.31
CA GLY A 511 5.77 20.03 3.54
C GLY A 511 5.76 21.11 2.46
N VAL A 512 6.84 21.25 1.67
CA VAL A 512 6.91 22.19 0.52
C VAL A 512 6.01 21.80 -0.65
N GLU A 513 5.59 20.54 -0.74
CA GLU A 513 4.73 20.03 -1.80
C GLU A 513 3.24 20.25 -1.51
N LEU A 514 2.90 20.66 -0.28
CA LEU A 514 1.52 20.75 0.19
C LEU A 514 0.78 21.98 -0.36
N LEU A 515 -0.48 21.78 -0.66
CA LEU A 515 -1.47 22.81 -0.93
C LEU A 515 -2.65 22.68 0.06
N ALA A 516 -3.38 23.78 0.24
CA ALA A 516 -4.63 23.73 0.99
C ALA A 516 -5.64 22.81 0.27
N GLY A 517 -6.34 21.98 1.03
CA GLY A 517 -7.27 20.96 0.53
C GLY A 517 -6.64 19.59 0.23
N ASP A 518 -5.32 19.45 0.36
CA ASP A 518 -4.67 18.13 0.27
C ASP A 518 -5.04 17.26 1.49
N ILE A 519 -5.05 15.94 1.28
CA ILE A 519 -5.07 14.93 2.35
C ILE A 519 -3.75 14.17 2.31
N VAL A 520 -3.08 14.03 3.46
CA VAL A 520 -1.75 13.42 3.54
C VAL A 520 -1.79 12.16 4.38
N ARG A 521 -1.29 11.04 3.84
CA ARG A 521 -0.99 9.81 4.58
C ARG A 521 0.50 9.75 4.88
N LEU A 522 0.85 9.43 6.12
CA LEU A 522 2.24 9.36 6.56
C LEU A 522 2.45 8.31 7.65
N GLU A 523 3.66 7.77 7.70
CA GLU A 523 4.19 7.04 8.85
C GLU A 523 4.70 8.05 9.89
N TRP A 524 4.08 8.09 11.06
CA TRP A 524 4.35 9.03 12.13
C TRP A 524 5.08 8.37 13.29
N GLN A 525 6.24 8.92 13.64
CA GLN A 525 6.95 8.65 14.88
C GLN A 525 6.47 9.64 15.93
N ASN A 526 5.40 9.29 16.64
CA ASN A 526 4.81 10.19 17.62
C ASN A 526 5.82 10.56 18.71
N GLN A 527 6.25 11.83 18.72
CA GLN A 527 7.27 12.36 19.64
C GLN A 527 6.87 12.27 21.12
N LYS A 528 5.57 12.11 21.43
CA LYS A 528 5.07 11.88 22.80
C LYS A 528 5.65 10.60 23.42
N TYR A 529 6.04 9.63 22.59
CA TYR A 529 6.71 8.40 23.02
C TYR A 529 8.23 8.42 22.82
N GLY A 530 8.80 9.57 22.44
CA GLY A 530 10.21 9.73 22.09
C GLY A 530 10.60 8.97 20.81
N SER A 531 11.90 8.94 20.50
CA SER A 531 12.46 8.21 19.34
C SER A 531 12.34 6.68 19.43
N SER A 532 11.71 6.16 20.49
CA SER A 532 11.46 4.75 20.77
C SER A 532 9.98 4.35 20.65
N GLY A 533 9.10 5.29 20.29
CA GLY A 533 7.68 5.01 20.11
C GLY A 533 7.40 4.04 18.95
N PRO A 534 6.27 3.30 18.98
CA PRO A 534 5.85 2.52 17.84
C PRO A 534 5.60 3.46 16.66
N VAL A 535 6.06 3.03 15.49
CA VAL A 535 5.71 3.63 14.23
C VAL A 535 4.20 3.43 14.01
N VAL A 536 3.46 4.52 13.80
CA VAL A 536 2.01 4.46 13.55
C VAL A 536 1.64 5.24 12.30
N GLY A 537 0.56 4.83 11.63
CA GLY A 537 -0.03 5.63 10.58
C GLY A 537 -0.71 6.88 11.08
N HIS A 538 -0.49 7.99 10.39
CA HIS A 538 -1.30 9.20 10.56
C HIS A 538 -1.84 9.69 9.22
N THR A 539 -3.01 10.32 9.27
CA THR A 539 -3.63 10.95 8.11
C THR A 539 -4.20 12.30 8.53
N THR A 540 -3.98 13.32 7.70
CA THR A 540 -4.36 14.69 8.05
C THR A 540 -4.88 15.45 6.84
N THR A 541 -5.83 16.36 7.09
CA THR A 541 -6.34 17.30 6.08
C THR A 541 -5.62 18.64 6.19
N ILE A 542 -5.06 19.13 5.09
CA ILE A 542 -4.34 20.40 5.05
C ILE A 542 -5.31 21.57 4.86
N LEU A 543 -5.38 22.47 5.85
CA LEU A 543 -6.15 23.71 5.77
C LEU A 543 -5.31 24.86 5.22
N LEU A 544 -4.04 24.91 5.61
CA LEU A 544 -3.07 25.88 5.13
C LEU A 544 -1.69 25.24 5.08
N PRO A 545 -0.99 25.27 3.93
CA PRO A 545 0.36 24.74 3.83
C PRO A 545 1.33 25.60 4.66
N PRO A 546 2.58 25.13 4.87
CA PRO A 546 3.54 25.86 5.68
C PRO A 546 3.79 27.28 5.12
N ILE A 547 3.56 28.30 5.94
CA ILE A 547 3.89 29.68 5.58
C ILE A 547 5.40 29.89 5.79
N PRO A 548 6.15 30.42 4.79
CA PRO A 548 7.56 30.75 4.98
C PRO A 548 7.76 31.72 6.16
N PRO A 549 8.84 31.58 6.95
CA PRO A 549 9.01 32.34 8.18
C PRO A 549 8.96 33.85 7.91
N ILE A 550 8.12 34.56 8.67
CA ILE A 550 8.20 36.02 8.81
C ILE A 550 9.21 36.29 9.95
N PRO A 551 10.38 36.91 9.67
CA PRO A 551 11.30 37.31 10.74
C PRO A 551 10.59 38.23 11.75
N PRO A 552 10.78 38.09 13.08
CA PRO A 552 11.88 37.43 13.79
C PRO A 552 11.49 36.19 14.64
N ILE A 553 10.37 35.50 14.35
CA ILE A 553 9.88 34.41 15.21
C ILE A 553 10.59 33.09 14.86
N PRO A 554 11.24 32.39 15.82
CA PRO A 554 12.09 31.21 15.58
C PRO A 554 11.31 29.88 15.51
N PHE A 555 9.98 29.91 15.43
CA PHE A 555 9.22 28.69 15.21
C PHE A 555 9.21 28.41 13.70
N GLY A 556 9.89 27.32 13.32
CA GLY A 556 9.97 26.81 11.96
C GLY A 556 8.59 26.62 11.35
N LEU A 557 8.56 26.59 10.01
CA LEU A 557 7.42 26.24 9.16
C LEU A 557 6.42 25.33 9.92
N LYS A 558 5.16 25.74 10.07
CA LYS A 558 4.07 24.88 10.57
C LYS A 558 2.91 24.94 9.58
N MET A 559 2.24 23.83 9.37
CA MET A 559 0.99 23.75 8.60
C MET A 559 -0.21 23.91 9.54
N LEU A 560 -1.33 24.37 9.02
CA LEU A 560 -2.62 24.32 9.70
C LEU A 560 -3.37 23.08 9.19
N VAL A 561 -3.80 22.23 10.09
CA VAL A 561 -4.35 20.91 9.79
C VAL A 561 -5.63 20.62 10.56
N TYR A 562 -6.41 19.65 10.08
CA TYR A 562 -7.55 19.06 10.77
C TYR A 562 -7.41 17.54 10.82
N ASP A 563 -7.26 17.02 12.03
CA ASP A 563 -7.23 15.59 12.36
C ASP A 563 -7.44 15.41 13.88
N ASN A 564 -7.09 14.23 14.42
CA ASN A 564 -7.25 13.86 15.82
C ASN A 564 -6.04 14.08 16.74
N ALA A 565 -5.01 14.81 16.31
CA ALA A 565 -3.82 15.16 17.09
C ALA A 565 -3.97 16.51 17.84
N ALA A 566 -5.12 17.19 17.75
CA ALA A 566 -5.34 18.43 18.50
C ALA A 566 -5.36 18.17 20.01
N GLU A 567 -4.81 19.09 20.79
CA GLU A 567 -4.81 19.00 22.26
C GLU A 567 -6.22 19.25 22.82
N GLY A 568 -6.68 18.31 23.64
CA GLY A 568 -7.95 18.43 24.36
C GLY A 568 -7.90 19.42 25.54
N PRO A 569 -9.04 19.65 26.22
CA PRO A 569 -9.12 20.52 27.38
C PRO A 569 -8.31 20.03 28.59
N VAL A 570 -7.93 18.74 28.60
CA VAL A 570 -6.98 18.16 29.56
C VAL A 570 -5.65 17.92 28.84
N SER A 571 -4.56 18.40 29.43
CA SER A 571 -3.22 18.23 28.86
C SER A 571 -2.90 16.75 28.64
N GLY A 572 -2.60 16.38 27.40
CA GLY A 572 -2.29 15.01 27.00
C GLY A 572 -3.45 14.25 26.35
N ASP A 573 -4.67 14.81 26.31
CA ASP A 573 -5.78 14.26 25.54
C ASP A 573 -5.67 14.62 24.06
N SER A 574 -6.03 13.67 23.20
CA SER A 574 -6.14 13.86 21.74
C SER A 574 -7.61 13.98 21.35
N VAL A 575 -7.94 15.08 20.68
CA VAL A 575 -9.28 15.36 20.17
C VAL A 575 -9.23 15.65 18.68
N ILE A 576 -10.35 15.44 17.99
CA ILE A 576 -10.51 15.90 16.62
C ILE A 576 -10.62 17.42 16.62
N GLY A 577 -9.77 18.10 15.84
CA GLY A 577 -9.80 19.54 15.74
C GLY A 577 -8.74 20.18 14.87
N ILE A 578 -8.93 21.48 14.63
CA ILE A 578 -7.97 22.31 13.91
C ILE A 578 -6.80 22.66 14.82
N HIS A 579 -5.58 22.42 14.35
CA HIS A 579 -4.35 22.77 15.07
C HIS A 579 -3.17 22.97 14.11
N THR A 580 -2.00 23.32 14.64
CA THR A 580 -0.78 23.50 13.83
C THR A 580 0.27 22.44 14.17
N ASP A 581 0.87 21.83 13.15
CA ASP A 581 1.94 20.84 13.31
C ASP A 581 3.04 21.00 12.24
N ALA A 582 4.16 20.32 12.43
CA ALA A 582 5.28 20.21 11.51
C ALA A 582 5.62 18.72 11.32
N TYR A 583 4.64 17.95 10.80
CA TYR A 583 4.72 16.49 10.72
C TYR A 583 5.99 15.95 10.05
N TRP A 584 6.58 16.68 9.10
CA TRP A 584 7.82 16.26 8.45
C TRP A 584 9.01 16.07 9.40
N LEU A 585 9.00 16.71 10.58
CA LEU A 585 10.05 16.54 11.60
C LEU A 585 9.95 15.19 12.33
N ALA A 586 8.82 14.49 12.21
CA ALA A 586 8.50 13.28 12.96
C ALA A 586 7.93 12.17 12.08
N SER A 587 8.10 12.27 10.75
CA SER A 587 7.58 11.29 9.79
C SER A 587 8.70 10.65 9.00
N ASN A 588 8.51 9.42 8.52
CA ASN A 588 9.39 8.83 7.50
C ASN A 588 9.09 9.46 6.12
N PRO A 589 10.01 10.22 5.50
CA PRO A 589 9.77 10.82 4.18
C PRO A 589 9.42 9.81 3.08
N ALA A 590 9.89 8.56 3.18
CA ALA A 590 9.61 7.52 2.19
C ALA A 590 8.17 6.96 2.27
N SER A 591 7.44 7.26 3.35
CA SER A 591 6.07 6.77 3.60
C SER A 591 4.97 7.75 3.15
N ILE A 592 5.35 8.93 2.67
CA ILE A 592 4.39 10.02 2.46
C ILE A 592 3.58 9.78 1.18
N THR A 593 2.26 9.91 1.28
CA THR A 593 1.36 10.00 0.12
C THR A 593 0.54 11.29 0.24
N ILE A 594 0.61 12.16 -0.77
CA ILE A 594 -0.21 13.39 -0.83
C ILE A 594 -1.31 13.18 -1.87
N TYR A 595 -2.57 13.20 -1.42
CA TYR A 595 -3.75 13.21 -2.27
C TYR A 595 -4.18 14.64 -2.56
N ARG A 596 -4.45 14.91 -3.83
CA ARG A 596 -4.90 16.20 -4.35
C ARG A 596 -6.03 16.00 -5.34
N LEU A 597 -6.96 16.94 -5.36
CA LEU A 597 -8.05 16.91 -6.35
C LEU A 597 -7.50 17.02 -7.78
N ASP A 598 -8.13 16.29 -8.69
CA ASP A 598 -7.84 16.31 -10.10
C ASP A 598 -8.05 17.73 -10.66
N PRO A 599 -7.04 18.31 -11.33
CA PRO A 599 -7.11 19.70 -11.79
C PRO A 599 -8.15 19.92 -12.90
N LYS A 600 -8.64 18.85 -13.55
CA LYS A 600 -9.72 18.92 -14.56
C LYS A 600 -11.09 18.61 -13.94
N GLY A 601 -11.15 18.27 -12.65
CA GLY A 601 -12.39 17.88 -11.98
C GLY A 601 -13.00 16.59 -12.55
N GLN A 602 -12.18 15.66 -13.04
CA GLN A 602 -12.65 14.38 -13.59
C GLN A 602 -12.68 13.27 -12.53
N TYR A 603 -13.77 12.50 -12.50
CA TYR A 603 -13.93 11.34 -11.64
C TYR A 603 -13.27 10.11 -12.28
N LEU A 604 -12.14 9.66 -11.73
CA LEU A 604 -11.30 8.58 -12.25
C LEU A 604 -11.81 7.20 -11.86
N ILE A 605 -11.88 6.32 -12.85
CA ILE A 605 -12.26 4.91 -12.71
C ILE A 605 -11.25 4.06 -13.49
N TYR A 606 -10.69 3.05 -12.83
CA TYR A 606 -9.83 2.05 -13.47
C TYR A 606 -10.60 0.76 -13.71
N GLY A 607 -10.36 0.16 -14.88
CA GLY A 607 -10.72 -1.22 -15.16
C GLY A 607 -9.51 -2.16 -15.11
N SER A 608 -9.80 -3.45 -15.22
CA SER A 608 -8.90 -4.58 -15.27
C SER A 608 -8.96 -5.25 -16.64
N PRO A 609 -8.05 -6.20 -16.96
CA PRO A 609 -8.08 -6.92 -18.22
C PRO A 609 -9.17 -8.01 -18.32
N LEU A 610 -10.08 -8.13 -17.35
CA LEU A 610 -10.98 -9.29 -17.20
C LEU A 610 -12.27 -9.21 -18.03
N GLY A 611 -12.52 -8.12 -18.77
CA GLY A 611 -13.74 -7.96 -19.56
C GLY A 611 -14.95 -7.76 -18.66
N GLU A 612 -14.97 -6.64 -17.95
CA GLU A 612 -15.90 -6.37 -16.87
C GLU A 612 -16.90 -5.25 -17.20
N ILE A 613 -17.87 -5.06 -16.31
CA ILE A 613 -18.78 -3.93 -16.35
C ILE A 613 -18.15 -2.77 -15.59
N ILE A 614 -17.85 -1.69 -16.30
CA ILE A 614 -17.36 -0.44 -15.72
C ILE A 614 -18.53 0.53 -15.64
N GLN A 615 -19.00 0.78 -14.42
CA GLN A 615 -20.09 1.71 -14.13
C GLN A 615 -19.53 3.10 -13.79
N GLY A 616 -19.75 4.05 -14.70
CA GLY A 616 -19.47 5.47 -14.52
C GLY A 616 -20.39 6.15 -13.50
N SER A 617 -19.95 7.31 -13.02
CA SER A 617 -20.71 8.15 -12.09
C SER A 617 -21.59 9.18 -12.80
N ILE A 618 -22.37 9.96 -12.04
CA ILE A 618 -23.10 11.13 -12.55
C ILE A 618 -22.22 12.30 -13.02
N PHE A 619 -20.90 12.23 -12.81
CA PHE A 619 -19.97 13.33 -13.09
C PHE A 619 -19.30 13.21 -14.46
N ASN A 620 -18.37 14.12 -14.75
CA ASN A 620 -17.45 13.95 -15.87
C ASN A 620 -16.44 12.86 -15.49
N ASN A 621 -16.54 11.68 -16.08
CA ASN A 621 -15.67 10.56 -15.74
C ASN A 621 -14.39 10.57 -16.58
N LEU A 622 -13.28 10.12 -15.99
CA LEU A 622 -12.09 9.65 -16.69
C LEU A 622 -12.02 8.14 -16.48
N ILE A 623 -12.31 7.37 -17.52
CA ILE A 623 -12.37 5.91 -17.47
C ILE A 623 -11.15 5.35 -18.19
N ILE A 624 -10.35 4.57 -17.47
CA ILE A 624 -9.17 3.89 -18.03
C ILE A 624 -9.46 2.38 -18.02
N PRO A 625 -9.97 1.81 -19.13
CA PRO A 625 -10.25 0.38 -19.20
C PRO A 625 -8.95 -0.43 -19.16
N GLY A 626 -9.01 -1.60 -18.54
CA GLY A 626 -7.86 -2.49 -18.45
C GLY A 626 -7.68 -3.40 -19.66
N GLY A 627 -8.72 -3.53 -20.51
CA GLY A 627 -8.72 -4.35 -21.72
C GLY A 627 -9.84 -5.38 -21.67
N GLY A 628 -9.64 -6.58 -22.23
CA GLY A 628 -10.57 -7.70 -22.00
C GLY A 628 -11.96 -7.60 -22.62
N ALA A 629 -12.26 -6.56 -23.41
CA ALA A 629 -13.59 -6.26 -23.96
C ALA A 629 -14.62 -5.80 -22.90
N ASP A 630 -14.23 -4.81 -22.09
CA ASP A 630 -15.10 -4.18 -21.09
C ASP A 630 -16.41 -3.62 -21.67
N ILE A 631 -17.46 -3.65 -20.84
CA ILE A 631 -18.75 -2.97 -21.09
C ILE A 631 -18.81 -1.76 -20.18
N ILE A 632 -18.84 -0.57 -20.78
CA ILE A 632 -18.76 0.71 -20.09
C ILE A 632 -20.10 1.42 -20.17
N THR A 633 -20.65 1.79 -19.01
CA THR A 633 -21.72 2.79 -18.91
C THR A 633 -21.09 4.07 -18.38
N ALA A 634 -20.77 5.01 -19.25
CA ALA A 634 -19.94 6.16 -18.95
C ALA A 634 -20.65 7.17 -18.03
N GLY A 635 -21.99 7.23 -18.04
CA GLY A 635 -22.78 8.17 -17.24
C GLY A 635 -23.05 9.49 -17.98
N PRO A 636 -23.87 10.38 -17.40
CA PRO A 636 -24.41 11.56 -18.09
C PRO A 636 -23.45 12.76 -18.23
N GLY A 637 -22.28 12.75 -17.57
CA GLY A 637 -21.30 13.84 -17.65
C GLY A 637 -20.49 13.80 -18.95
N LYS A 638 -19.59 14.77 -19.17
CA LYS A 638 -18.67 14.75 -20.31
C LYS A 638 -17.52 13.78 -20.02
N ASN A 639 -17.61 12.58 -20.57
CA ASN A 639 -16.72 11.50 -20.20
C ASN A 639 -15.50 11.40 -21.13
N GLU A 640 -14.38 11.01 -20.55
CA GLU A 640 -13.17 10.66 -21.26
C GLU A 640 -12.89 9.18 -21.03
N ILE A 641 -12.81 8.41 -22.11
CA ILE A 641 -12.42 7.00 -22.07
C ILE A 641 -11.03 6.90 -22.67
N GLN A 642 -10.03 6.69 -21.83
CA GLN A 642 -8.61 6.80 -22.19
C GLN A 642 -7.91 5.44 -22.11
N GLY A 643 -7.19 5.06 -23.16
CA GLY A 643 -6.39 3.83 -23.16
C GLY A 643 -5.51 3.69 -24.40
N THR A 644 -4.76 2.58 -24.44
CA THR A 644 -4.02 2.16 -25.63
C THR A 644 -4.96 1.56 -26.68
N LYS A 645 -4.45 1.39 -27.92
CA LYS A 645 -5.12 0.64 -28.99
C LYS A 645 -5.65 -0.71 -28.50
N THR A 646 -4.84 -1.47 -27.77
CA THR A 646 -5.21 -2.79 -27.26
C THR A 646 -6.31 -2.73 -26.20
N GLN A 647 -6.23 -1.78 -25.27
CA GLN A 647 -7.23 -1.63 -24.21
C GLN A 647 -8.60 -1.23 -24.77
N LEU A 648 -8.62 -0.36 -25.79
CA LEU A 648 -9.84 0.13 -26.42
C LEU A 648 -10.33 -0.73 -27.59
N ALA A 649 -9.63 -1.81 -27.95
CA ALA A 649 -9.83 -2.52 -29.21
C ALA A 649 -11.22 -3.13 -29.39
N ALA A 650 -11.86 -3.54 -28.29
CA ALA A 650 -13.11 -4.32 -28.30
C ALA A 650 -14.08 -3.91 -27.20
N ILE A 651 -13.96 -2.69 -26.67
CA ILE A 651 -14.87 -2.20 -25.64
C ILE A 651 -16.27 -1.91 -26.22
N THR A 652 -17.27 -2.00 -25.36
CA THR A 652 -18.63 -1.53 -25.63
C THR A 652 -18.94 -0.34 -24.72
N VAL A 653 -19.45 0.76 -25.27
CA VAL A 653 -19.92 1.90 -24.46
C VAL A 653 -21.41 2.10 -24.69
N THR A 654 -22.20 1.88 -23.65
CA THR A 654 -23.67 1.74 -23.76
C THR A 654 -24.42 3.06 -23.91
N ASP A 655 -23.84 4.15 -23.45
CA ASP A 655 -24.49 5.46 -23.28
C ASP A 655 -23.62 6.63 -23.79
N PHE A 656 -22.71 6.36 -24.73
CA PHE A 656 -21.85 7.38 -25.33
C PHE A 656 -22.66 8.48 -26.01
N HIS A 657 -22.41 9.74 -25.64
CA HIS A 657 -23.17 10.89 -26.11
C HIS A 657 -22.30 12.10 -26.47
N ALA A 658 -22.96 13.18 -26.91
CA ALA A 658 -22.26 14.40 -27.30
C ALA A 658 -21.46 14.99 -26.11
N GLY A 659 -20.18 15.29 -26.34
CA GLY A 659 -19.26 15.78 -25.31
C GLY A 659 -18.35 14.68 -24.74
N ASP A 660 -18.63 13.41 -25.00
CA ASP A 660 -17.72 12.32 -24.66
C ASP A 660 -16.57 12.22 -25.66
N VAL A 661 -15.44 11.71 -25.18
CA VAL A 661 -14.23 11.52 -25.98
C VAL A 661 -13.59 10.15 -25.73
N PHE A 662 -13.15 9.50 -26.80
CA PHE A 662 -12.14 8.45 -26.69
C PHE A 662 -10.76 9.05 -26.84
N ASN A 663 -9.85 8.75 -25.91
CA ASN A 663 -8.46 9.19 -25.92
C ASN A 663 -7.50 8.00 -26.07
N PHE A 664 -6.96 7.84 -27.28
CA PHE A 664 -5.93 6.85 -27.56
C PHE A 664 -4.55 7.39 -27.17
N THR A 665 -3.81 6.68 -26.31
CA THR A 665 -2.51 7.14 -25.81
C THR A 665 -1.33 6.76 -26.72
N ASP A 666 -1.52 5.80 -27.63
CA ASP A 666 -0.48 5.22 -28.49
C ASP A 666 -0.84 5.25 -30.00
N LEU A 667 -1.79 6.12 -30.39
CA LEU A 667 -2.25 6.28 -31.77
C LEU A 667 -1.73 7.61 -32.36
N ASP A 668 -1.17 7.59 -33.57
CA ASP A 668 -0.65 8.79 -34.24
C ASP A 668 -1.78 9.56 -34.96
N PRO A 669 -2.03 10.85 -34.63
CA PRO A 669 -3.07 11.66 -35.25
C PRO A 669 -2.93 11.83 -36.77
N ASN A 670 -1.72 11.71 -37.32
CA ASN A 670 -1.49 11.89 -38.74
C ASN A 670 -1.92 10.66 -39.56
N THR A 671 -1.97 9.50 -38.92
CA THR A 671 -2.29 8.21 -39.56
C THR A 671 -3.67 7.70 -39.18
N ALA A 672 -4.25 8.24 -38.10
CA ALA A 672 -5.55 7.86 -37.59
C ALA A 672 -6.70 8.26 -38.53
N LYS A 673 -7.60 7.32 -38.77
CA LYS A 673 -8.89 7.55 -39.43
C LYS A 673 -9.99 6.83 -38.67
N VAL A 674 -11.20 7.37 -38.74
CA VAL A 674 -12.37 6.77 -38.09
C VAL A 674 -13.51 6.61 -39.08
N GLY A 675 -14.29 5.55 -38.89
CA GLY A 675 -15.54 5.33 -39.61
C GLY A 675 -16.57 4.75 -38.66
N PHE A 676 -17.80 5.26 -38.71
CA PHE A 676 -18.89 4.75 -37.89
C PHE A 676 -19.96 4.10 -38.76
N ASN A 677 -20.28 2.84 -38.51
CA ASN A 677 -21.32 2.13 -39.22
C ASN A 677 -22.00 1.10 -38.30
N ALA A 678 -23.33 1.00 -38.41
CA ALA A 678 -24.13 0.01 -37.70
C ALA A 678 -23.81 -0.12 -36.19
N GLY A 679 -23.61 1.02 -35.50
CA GLY A 679 -23.33 1.01 -34.06
C GLY A 679 -21.87 0.71 -33.70
N VAL A 680 -20.94 0.63 -34.67
CA VAL A 680 -19.53 0.35 -34.41
C VAL A 680 -18.65 1.48 -34.95
N LEU A 681 -17.79 2.00 -34.09
CA LEU A 681 -16.71 2.94 -34.44
C LEU A 681 -15.45 2.13 -34.76
N ALA A 682 -15.12 2.06 -36.05
CA ALA A 682 -13.86 1.51 -36.53
C ALA A 682 -12.77 2.59 -36.48
N VAL A 683 -11.69 2.32 -35.76
CA VAL A 683 -10.50 3.17 -35.69
C VAL A 683 -9.39 2.52 -36.49
N LEU A 684 -8.81 3.26 -37.43
CA LEU A 684 -7.75 2.78 -38.32
C LEU A 684 -6.45 3.56 -38.08
N ASP A 685 -5.33 2.84 -38.10
CA ASP A 685 -3.97 3.38 -38.09
C ASP A 685 -3.29 2.97 -39.41
N ASN A 686 -2.92 3.95 -40.25
CA ASN A 686 -2.37 3.69 -41.59
C ASN A 686 -3.24 2.75 -42.45
N GLY A 687 -4.56 2.85 -42.32
CA GLY A 687 -5.52 2.03 -43.06
C GLY A 687 -5.75 0.62 -42.50
N THR A 688 -5.06 0.24 -41.42
CA THR A 688 -5.32 -1.01 -40.69
C THR A 688 -6.24 -0.73 -39.51
N GLN A 689 -7.31 -1.50 -39.36
CA GLN A 689 -8.19 -1.36 -38.19
C GLN A 689 -7.46 -1.79 -36.92
N VAL A 690 -7.38 -0.89 -35.94
CA VAL A 690 -6.73 -1.11 -34.63
C VAL A 690 -7.72 -1.21 -33.47
N ALA A 691 -8.93 -0.70 -33.64
CA ALA A 691 -10.03 -0.86 -32.69
C ALA A 691 -11.38 -0.92 -33.39
N ALA A 692 -12.32 -1.66 -32.79
CA ALA A 692 -13.74 -1.69 -33.12
C ALA A 692 -14.55 -1.49 -31.83
N ILE A 693 -14.99 -0.26 -31.60
CA ILE A 693 -15.71 0.12 -30.38
C ILE A 693 -17.21 0.05 -30.65
N ALA A 694 -17.95 -0.72 -29.85
CA ALA A 694 -19.39 -0.82 -29.97
C ALA A 694 -20.10 0.30 -29.22
N LEU A 695 -21.01 1.01 -29.88
CA LEU A 695 -21.78 2.17 -29.41
C LEU A 695 -23.28 1.98 -29.71
N PRO A 696 -23.97 1.02 -29.06
CA PRO A 696 -25.30 0.55 -29.45
C PRO A 696 -26.44 1.58 -29.35
N GLY A 697 -26.20 2.80 -28.85
CA GLY A 697 -27.17 3.89 -28.76
C GLY A 697 -27.04 5.00 -29.83
N LEU A 698 -25.95 5.02 -30.61
CA LEU A 698 -25.70 6.10 -31.57
C LEU A 698 -26.34 5.83 -32.93
N ALA A 699 -26.95 6.86 -33.50
CA ALA A 699 -27.63 6.79 -34.80
C ALA A 699 -26.63 6.48 -35.93
N ALA A 700 -27.02 5.57 -36.84
CA ALA A 700 -26.26 5.28 -38.04
C ALA A 700 -26.00 6.57 -38.85
N GLY A 701 -24.75 6.80 -39.23
CA GLY A 701 -24.33 8.02 -39.93
C GLY A 701 -23.81 9.15 -39.03
N THR A 702 -23.73 8.96 -37.71
CA THR A 702 -22.99 9.86 -36.81
C THR A 702 -21.55 10.01 -37.32
N SER A 703 -21.13 11.23 -37.63
CA SER A 703 -19.77 11.55 -38.01
C SER A 703 -18.90 11.73 -36.76
N PHE A 704 -17.64 11.36 -36.86
CA PHE A 704 -16.66 11.52 -35.80
C PHE A 704 -15.51 12.40 -36.28
N ALA A 705 -15.04 13.27 -35.40
CA ALA A 705 -13.83 14.05 -35.62
C ALA A 705 -12.64 13.41 -34.91
N VAL A 706 -11.45 13.66 -35.46
CA VAL A 706 -10.15 13.25 -34.91
C VAL A 706 -9.37 14.53 -34.68
N SER A 707 -8.98 14.80 -33.43
CA SER A 707 -8.11 15.93 -33.11
C SER A 707 -6.92 15.49 -32.29
N SER A 708 -5.76 16.13 -32.49
CA SER A 708 -4.62 15.98 -31.58
C SER A 708 -4.86 16.76 -30.29
N ASN A 709 -4.58 16.14 -29.16
CA ASN A 709 -4.82 16.73 -27.83
C ASN A 709 -3.57 17.43 -27.28
N GLY A 710 -2.49 17.46 -28.07
CA GLY A 710 -1.15 17.87 -27.64
C GLY A 710 -0.55 16.92 -26.60
N ASN A 711 0.72 17.15 -26.23
CA ASN A 711 1.37 16.46 -25.12
C ASN A 711 0.88 17.07 -23.79
N GLN A 712 -0.23 16.59 -23.25
CA GLN A 712 -0.63 16.93 -21.88
C GLN A 712 0.00 15.90 -20.90
N PRO A 713 0.79 16.35 -19.91
CA PRO A 713 1.28 15.46 -18.84
C PRO A 713 0.12 14.83 -18.07
N PRO A 714 0.27 13.60 -17.52
CA PRO A 714 1.54 12.94 -17.20
C PRO A 714 1.99 11.86 -18.21
N ASN A 715 1.48 11.82 -19.45
CA ASN A 715 1.86 10.76 -20.39
C ASN A 715 3.18 11.08 -21.14
N PRO A 716 4.24 10.24 -21.06
CA PRO A 716 5.55 10.60 -21.63
C PRO A 716 5.70 10.37 -23.15
N VAL A 717 4.79 9.69 -23.85
CA VAL A 717 4.96 9.40 -25.28
C VAL A 717 3.61 9.26 -25.99
N GLY A 718 3.24 10.21 -26.85
CA GLY A 718 2.13 10.06 -27.79
C GLY A 718 1.23 11.29 -27.87
N THR A 719 0.95 11.74 -29.09
CA THR A 719 -0.07 12.76 -29.32
C THR A 719 -1.42 12.09 -29.10
N MET A 720 -2.10 12.36 -27.99
CA MET A 720 -3.42 11.75 -27.76
C MET A 720 -4.41 12.21 -28.84
N ILE A 721 -5.33 11.33 -29.22
CA ILE A 721 -6.38 11.63 -30.17
C ILE A 721 -7.72 11.62 -29.46
N SER A 722 -8.47 12.72 -29.56
CA SER A 722 -9.88 12.75 -29.16
C SER A 722 -10.75 12.33 -30.34
N ILE A 723 -11.55 11.29 -30.16
CA ILE A 723 -12.62 10.91 -31.10
C ILE A 723 -13.96 11.30 -30.47
N TYR A 724 -14.68 12.22 -31.12
CA TYR A 724 -15.96 12.75 -30.62
C TYR A 724 -16.98 12.90 -31.77
N PRO A 725 -18.30 12.85 -31.48
CA PRO A 725 -19.33 13.10 -32.49
C PRO A 725 -19.17 14.51 -33.05
N ALA A 726 -19.11 14.65 -34.37
CA ALA A 726 -19.04 15.97 -34.99
C ALA A 726 -20.39 16.69 -34.81
N SER A 727 -20.33 17.97 -34.43
CA SER A 727 -21.49 18.84 -34.20
C SER A 727 -22.32 19.08 -35.45
#